data_AF-A0A2I4AJ85-F1
#
_entry.id   AF-A0A2I4AJ85-F1
#
_cell.length_a   1.000
_cell.length_b   1.000
_cell.length_c   1.000
_cell.angle_alpha   90.00
_cell.angle_beta   90.00
_cell.angle_gamma   90.00
#
_symmetry.space_group_name_H-M   'P 1'
#
loop_
_entity.id
_entity.type
_entity.pdbx_description
1 polymer ?
#
loop_
_entity_poly.entity_id
_entity_poly.type
_entity_poly.pdbx_seq_one_letter_code
_entity_poly.pdbx_strand_id
1 'polypeptide(L)'
;MIATGCEDKNVRVYYLATSSDQPLKVFTGHLAKVFHVRWSPLREGILCSGSDDGTVRIWDYTQDACINVLSGHTAPVRGLMWNTEVPYLLISGSWDYTIRVWDTRDGTCLDTVYDHGADVYGLTCHQNRPFTMASCSRDSTVRLWSLTPLISPLLLNVLTEQPWEKITGNTDTAMVPGSPPLLCGKVSRDIKQELDKLSGDIRSKKLRWLSECFSPPGGSSNLWDLVFVINGQDDSLLPSSYSKGLMHMKHLVKFKTSEAQELTIVKMSKFGGGIGAPSKEERLKEAADIHLRLGQIQRYCELMVELGQWEKALSVAPGVSMKYWKKLMQRRADQLMAEDNDDAIPYCIATGDIKKLVTFFSSRGQLLEALLIAQGACEGNIRSPQTAVNHTTNDVENRQQYHSLLRQVCQDLAEWYFQDGRSVLAACCHLAVDNVQLCLQLAMGSLIRGNELELAACVGLVLGKLANQSTAYCLQLLARKYMTTPTWELSADLLQMVPDNHILLVQLCAFYPGSSAELDRFHHRCGLPSTEECRTLAEEAVSQGDLFSAVKFHLLSSEPENALQLGIRHIKEQLSGSDWTVDMLHPILDLMSFIRTDHLIQSRLTEARSELLILCGYIGALLAIRRSYCSIVPALYEYTSQLMKRREVCVPLKIEQLSAELDAWRACTQTGGIPSESQRKEFCCLERRIQPSEPAAPVLHGADYVTGSNLPSHSDLQLSCFTGHRIQGPVFVLEDNKSSISLNDALMWAKVNPFSPLGTGVRINPF
;
A
#
# COMPACT_ATOMS: atom_id res chain seq x y z
N MET A 1 -21.14 -0.72 -35.48
CA MET A 1 -20.17 -0.83 -36.58
C MET A 1 -19.07 -1.78 -36.16
N ILE A 2 -18.51 -2.56 -37.08
CA ILE A 2 -17.31 -3.38 -36.85
C ILE A 2 -16.18 -2.79 -37.67
N ALA A 3 -14.97 -2.72 -37.10
CA ALA A 3 -13.77 -2.36 -37.84
C ALA A 3 -12.81 -3.57 -37.88
N THR A 4 -12.18 -3.81 -39.03
CA THR A 4 -11.27 -4.94 -39.24
C THR A 4 -9.95 -4.46 -39.80
N GLY A 5 -8.85 -4.96 -39.25
CA GLY A 5 -7.52 -4.86 -39.86
C GLY A 5 -7.35 -5.99 -40.87
N CYS A 6 -6.72 -5.72 -42.00
CA CYS A 6 -6.56 -6.68 -43.08
C CYS A 6 -5.09 -6.89 -43.47
N GLU A 7 -4.79 -8.06 -44.03
CA GLU A 7 -3.47 -8.41 -44.54
C GLU A 7 -3.02 -7.48 -45.69
N ASP A 8 -3.97 -6.97 -46.46
CA ASP A 8 -3.75 -6.03 -47.56
C ASP A 8 -3.47 -4.58 -47.10
N LYS A 9 -3.08 -4.39 -45.83
CA LYS A 9 -2.67 -3.13 -45.21
C LYS A 9 -3.82 -2.14 -44.96
N ASN A 10 -5.05 -2.53 -45.24
CA ASN A 10 -6.20 -1.64 -45.11
C ASN A 10 -6.97 -1.88 -43.81
N VAL A 11 -7.62 -0.84 -43.32
CA VAL A 11 -8.64 -0.94 -42.27
C VAL A 11 -10.01 -0.76 -42.90
N ARG A 12 -10.94 -1.67 -42.62
CA ARG A 12 -12.29 -1.63 -43.17
C ARG A 12 -13.33 -1.47 -42.07
N VAL A 13 -14.35 -0.67 -42.31
CA VAL A 13 -15.48 -0.50 -41.39
C VAL A 13 -16.75 -1.05 -42.03
N TYR A 14 -17.48 -1.87 -41.31
CA TYR A 14 -18.74 -2.47 -41.72
C TYR A 14 -19.88 -2.03 -40.81
N TYR A 15 -21.07 -1.88 -41.39
CA TYR A 15 -22.30 -1.60 -40.65
C TYR A 15 -23.20 -2.83 -40.66
N LEU A 16 -23.35 -3.45 -39.49
CA LEU A 16 -24.00 -4.75 -39.31
C LEU A 16 -25.48 -4.80 -39.70
N ALA A 17 -26.18 -3.66 -39.69
CA ALA A 17 -27.60 -3.64 -40.03
C ALA A 17 -27.85 -3.62 -41.54
N THR A 18 -26.82 -3.36 -42.37
CA THR A 18 -26.93 -3.51 -43.83
C THR A 18 -26.59 -4.94 -44.21
N SER A 19 -27.43 -5.58 -45.03
CA SER A 19 -27.17 -6.92 -45.61
C SER A 19 -26.13 -6.89 -46.75
N SER A 20 -25.20 -5.93 -46.73
CA SER A 20 -24.19 -5.73 -47.76
C SER A 20 -22.85 -6.23 -47.27
N ASP A 21 -22.16 -7.00 -48.10
CA ASP A 21 -20.79 -7.48 -47.84
C ASP A 21 -19.73 -6.39 -48.12
N GLN A 22 -20.15 -5.22 -48.61
CA GLN A 22 -19.23 -4.13 -48.91
C GLN A 22 -18.88 -3.32 -47.64
N PRO A 23 -17.60 -2.98 -47.45
CA PRO A 23 -17.21 -2.10 -46.37
C PRO A 23 -17.82 -0.70 -46.58
N LEU A 24 -18.31 -0.11 -45.50
CA LEU A 24 -18.81 1.26 -45.48
C LEU A 24 -17.67 2.27 -45.69
N LYS A 25 -16.49 1.98 -45.14
CA LYS A 25 -15.26 2.77 -45.30
C LYS A 25 -14.04 1.87 -45.43
N VAL A 26 -13.05 2.33 -46.20
CA VAL A 26 -11.74 1.69 -46.37
C VAL A 26 -10.66 2.72 -46.12
N PHE A 27 -9.95 2.60 -45.01
CA PHE A 27 -8.80 3.43 -44.72
C PHE A 27 -7.53 2.78 -45.27
N THR A 28 -6.82 3.55 -46.09
CA THR A 28 -5.53 3.16 -46.70
C THR A 28 -4.42 4.02 -46.11
N GLY A 29 -3.28 3.40 -45.76
CA GLY A 29 -2.10 4.18 -45.35
C GLY A 29 -1.00 3.39 -44.64
N HIS A 30 -1.32 2.26 -44.00
CA HIS A 30 -0.29 1.37 -43.48
C HIS A 30 0.59 0.78 -44.58
N LEU A 31 1.85 0.52 -44.26
CA LEU A 31 2.82 -0.02 -45.21
C LEU A 31 2.92 -1.56 -45.15
N ALA A 32 2.33 -2.17 -44.13
CA ALA A 32 2.29 -3.60 -43.92
C ALA A 32 0.95 -4.05 -43.29
N LYS A 33 0.82 -5.34 -43.00
CA LYS A 33 -0.42 -5.97 -42.52
C LYS A 33 -0.97 -5.27 -41.28
N VAL A 34 -2.30 -5.18 -41.17
CA VAL A 34 -2.98 -4.62 -39.99
C VAL A 34 -3.63 -5.76 -39.21
N PHE A 35 -3.38 -5.83 -37.90
CA PHE A 35 -3.84 -6.94 -37.07
C PHE A 35 -4.92 -6.54 -36.08
N HIS A 36 -4.67 -5.50 -35.29
CA HIS A 36 -5.61 -5.03 -34.29
C HIS A 36 -6.18 -3.67 -34.70
N VAL A 37 -7.49 -3.53 -34.48
CA VAL A 37 -8.23 -2.28 -34.66
C VAL A 37 -9.15 -2.10 -33.46
N ARG A 38 -9.19 -0.90 -32.87
CA ARG A 38 -10.02 -0.59 -31.69
C ARG A 38 -10.69 0.77 -31.86
N TRP A 39 -12.00 0.81 -31.62
CA TRP A 39 -12.73 2.06 -31.48
C TRP A 39 -12.34 2.76 -30.17
N SER A 40 -12.26 4.08 -30.22
CA SER A 40 -12.15 4.89 -29.00
C SER A 40 -13.45 4.77 -28.20
N PRO A 41 -13.38 4.49 -26.88
CA PRO A 41 -14.57 4.42 -26.03
C PRO A 41 -15.16 5.80 -25.69
N LEU A 42 -14.42 6.89 -25.93
CA LEU A 42 -14.77 8.26 -25.51
C LEU A 42 -14.93 9.24 -26.67
N ARG A 43 -14.33 8.94 -27.82
CA ARG A 43 -14.39 9.77 -29.02
C ARG A 43 -15.20 9.06 -30.09
N GLU A 44 -16.38 9.58 -30.36
CA GLU A 44 -17.24 9.06 -31.42
C GLU A 44 -16.54 9.15 -32.78
N GLY A 45 -16.66 8.11 -33.60
CA GLY A 45 -16.05 8.09 -34.93
C GLY A 45 -14.53 7.91 -34.96
N ILE A 46 -13.84 7.77 -33.82
CA ILE A 46 -12.38 7.61 -33.79
C ILE A 46 -12.02 6.14 -33.56
N LEU A 47 -11.05 5.64 -34.33
CA LEU A 47 -10.47 4.31 -34.14
C LEU A 47 -8.94 4.34 -34.26
N CYS A 48 -8.26 3.36 -33.68
CA CYS A 48 -6.83 3.13 -33.87
C CYS A 48 -6.57 1.78 -34.53
N SER A 49 -5.45 1.65 -35.22
CA SER A 49 -4.97 0.41 -35.82
C SER A 49 -3.47 0.21 -35.63
N GLY A 50 -3.04 -1.04 -35.51
CA GLY A 50 -1.66 -1.44 -35.27
C GLY A 50 -1.18 -2.39 -36.35
N SER A 51 0.04 -2.17 -36.83
CA SER A 51 0.55 -2.81 -38.04
C SER A 51 1.95 -3.41 -37.87
N ASP A 52 2.27 -4.31 -38.80
CA ASP A 52 3.62 -4.82 -39.05
C ASP A 52 4.62 -3.75 -39.48
N ASP A 53 4.17 -2.56 -39.86
CA ASP A 53 5.06 -1.43 -40.20
C ASP A 53 5.63 -0.73 -38.95
N GLY A 54 5.33 -1.22 -37.75
CA GLY A 54 5.80 -0.65 -36.48
C GLY A 54 5.05 0.61 -36.05
N THR A 55 3.97 0.99 -36.76
CA THR A 55 3.19 2.19 -36.44
C THR A 55 1.82 1.86 -35.86
N VAL A 56 1.31 2.80 -35.07
CA VAL A 56 -0.11 2.86 -34.70
C VAL A 56 -0.72 4.07 -35.39
N ARG A 57 -1.83 3.89 -36.08
CA ARG A 57 -2.53 4.98 -36.77
C ARG A 57 -3.86 5.28 -36.12
N ILE A 58 -4.21 6.55 -36.06
CA ILE A 58 -5.49 7.06 -35.57
C ILE A 58 -6.30 7.56 -36.76
N TRP A 59 -7.52 7.05 -36.89
CA TRP A 59 -8.42 7.37 -37.99
C TRP A 59 -9.66 8.07 -37.48
N ASP A 60 -10.10 9.06 -38.23
CA ASP A 60 -11.40 9.69 -38.07
C ASP A 60 -12.33 9.18 -39.16
N TYR A 61 -13.33 8.40 -38.74
CA TYR A 61 -14.36 7.84 -39.61
C TYR A 61 -15.28 8.89 -40.22
N THR A 62 -15.48 10.02 -39.54
CA THR A 62 -16.32 11.11 -40.05
C THR A 62 -15.60 11.92 -41.13
N GLN A 63 -14.28 12.07 -40.99
CA GLN A 63 -13.43 12.81 -41.94
C GLN A 63 -12.81 11.92 -43.04
N ASP A 64 -12.94 10.61 -42.92
CA ASP A 64 -12.30 9.62 -43.79
C ASP A 64 -10.77 9.77 -43.86
N ALA A 65 -10.15 10.12 -42.74
CA ALA A 65 -8.76 10.57 -42.71
C ALA A 65 -7.93 9.88 -41.62
N CYS A 66 -6.64 9.68 -41.92
CA CYS A 66 -5.61 9.39 -40.94
C CYS A 66 -5.24 10.69 -40.22
N ILE A 67 -5.65 10.86 -38.96
CA ILE A 67 -5.44 12.10 -38.20
C ILE A 67 -4.15 12.09 -37.38
N ASN A 68 -3.58 10.91 -37.10
CA ASN A 68 -2.29 10.82 -36.41
C ASN A 68 -1.58 9.49 -36.75
N VAL A 69 -0.24 9.51 -36.77
CA VAL A 69 0.63 8.34 -36.97
C VAL A 69 1.65 8.30 -35.84
N LEU A 70 1.45 7.36 -34.92
CA LEU A 70 2.33 7.13 -33.77
C LEU A 70 3.46 6.20 -34.21
N SER A 71 4.68 6.72 -34.17
CA SER A 71 5.89 6.04 -34.63
C SER A 71 6.88 5.91 -33.49
N GLY A 72 7.53 4.75 -33.35
CA GLY A 72 8.56 4.53 -32.33
C GLY A 72 8.78 3.06 -31.96
N HIS A 73 7.82 2.19 -32.21
CA HIS A 73 8.07 0.75 -32.13
C HIS A 73 9.02 0.32 -33.25
N THR A 74 9.93 -0.60 -32.93
CA THR A 74 10.95 -1.10 -33.88
C THR A 74 10.58 -2.45 -34.49
N ALA A 75 9.45 -3.03 -34.06
CA ALA A 75 8.91 -4.27 -34.57
C ALA A 75 7.36 -4.21 -34.66
N PRO A 76 6.70 -5.25 -35.18
CA PRO A 76 5.25 -5.30 -35.32
C PRO A 76 4.44 -4.94 -34.08
N VAL A 77 3.43 -4.10 -34.27
CA VAL A 77 2.48 -3.73 -33.20
C VAL A 77 1.29 -4.68 -33.22
N ARG A 78 0.98 -5.25 -32.04
CA ARG A 78 -0.10 -6.23 -31.87
C ARG A 78 -1.00 -5.94 -30.68
N GLY A 79 -0.47 -5.43 -29.58
CA GLY A 79 -1.30 -4.95 -28.48
C GLY A 79 -1.86 -3.56 -28.80
N LEU A 80 -3.17 -3.37 -28.61
CA LEU A 80 -3.80 -2.04 -28.64
C LEU A 80 -4.90 -1.93 -27.58
N MET A 81 -4.88 -0.83 -26.83
CA MET A 81 -5.84 -0.54 -25.79
C MET A 81 -6.03 0.97 -25.61
N TRP A 82 -7.28 1.42 -25.65
CA TRP A 82 -7.64 2.77 -25.22
C TRP A 82 -7.89 2.80 -23.71
N ASN A 83 -7.52 3.90 -23.06
CA ASN A 83 -8.05 4.20 -21.73
C ASN A 83 -9.55 4.53 -21.82
N THR A 84 -10.31 4.19 -20.77
CA THR A 84 -11.76 4.37 -20.73
C THR A 84 -12.22 5.63 -20.00
N GLU A 85 -11.30 6.43 -19.46
CA GLU A 85 -11.57 7.72 -18.80
C GLU A 85 -10.84 8.92 -19.43
N VAL A 86 -9.59 8.75 -19.89
CA VAL A 86 -8.76 9.80 -20.49
C VAL A 86 -8.78 9.65 -22.03
N PRO A 87 -9.43 10.56 -22.78
CA PRO A 87 -9.71 10.37 -24.20
C PRO A 87 -8.50 10.24 -25.14
N TYR A 88 -7.39 10.87 -24.78
CA TYR A 88 -6.19 10.88 -25.62
C TYR A 88 -5.23 9.73 -25.33
N LEU A 89 -5.41 9.00 -24.23
CA LEU A 89 -4.45 8.02 -23.72
C LEU A 89 -4.62 6.67 -24.44
N LEU A 90 -3.61 6.30 -25.22
CA LEU A 90 -3.56 5.04 -25.96
C LEU A 90 -2.33 4.23 -25.55
N ILE A 91 -2.48 2.92 -25.43
CA ILE A 91 -1.39 2.01 -25.09
C ILE A 91 -1.24 0.97 -26.20
N SER A 92 0.01 0.72 -26.59
CA SER A 92 0.38 -0.28 -27.58
C SER A 92 1.42 -1.27 -27.05
N GLY A 93 1.31 -2.52 -27.49
CA GLY A 93 2.26 -3.59 -27.21
C GLY A 93 2.85 -4.13 -28.50
N SER A 94 4.15 -4.41 -28.50
CA SER A 94 4.90 -4.73 -29.71
C SER A 94 5.79 -5.96 -29.55
N TRP A 95 6.17 -6.51 -30.69
CA TRP A 95 7.19 -7.56 -30.79
C TRP A 95 8.62 -7.06 -30.51
N ASP A 96 8.81 -5.75 -30.30
CA ASP A 96 10.07 -5.19 -29.77
C ASP A 96 10.18 -5.33 -28.23
N TYR A 97 9.26 -6.07 -27.63
CA TYR A 97 9.16 -6.40 -26.20
C TYR A 97 8.72 -5.22 -25.34
N THR A 98 8.40 -4.08 -25.95
CA THR A 98 7.98 -2.88 -25.24
C THR A 98 6.48 -2.70 -25.20
N ILE A 99 6.02 -2.04 -24.15
CA ILE A 99 4.72 -1.39 -24.09
C ILE A 99 4.96 0.11 -24.17
N ARG A 100 4.23 0.80 -25.05
CA ARG A 100 4.30 2.27 -25.18
C ARG A 100 2.97 2.89 -24.80
N VAL A 101 3.06 4.01 -24.10
CA VAL A 101 1.91 4.86 -23.74
C VAL A 101 2.00 6.14 -24.56
N TRP A 102 0.90 6.51 -25.21
CA TRP A 102 0.85 7.59 -26.18
C TRP A 102 -0.16 8.65 -25.79
N ASP A 103 0.19 9.89 -26.07
CA ASP A 103 -0.75 10.99 -26.23
C ASP A 103 -1.16 11.11 -27.69
N THR A 104 -2.43 10.86 -27.98
CA THR A 104 -2.94 10.91 -29.37
C THR A 104 -3.23 12.32 -29.88
N ARG A 105 -3.09 13.36 -29.04
CA ARG A 105 -3.29 14.78 -29.43
C ARG A 105 -2.17 15.25 -30.37
N ASP A 106 -0.93 14.98 -29.98
CA ASP A 106 0.28 15.38 -30.69
C ASP A 106 1.14 14.19 -31.16
N GLY A 107 0.77 12.97 -30.76
CA GLY A 107 1.48 11.75 -31.12
C GLY A 107 2.70 11.45 -30.26
N THR A 108 2.86 12.14 -29.13
CA THR A 108 4.00 11.95 -28.24
C THR A 108 3.93 10.61 -27.50
N CYS A 109 5.09 9.97 -27.34
CA CYS A 109 5.23 8.79 -26.50
C CYS A 109 5.46 9.27 -25.06
N LEU A 110 4.46 9.11 -24.19
CA LEU A 110 4.51 9.52 -22.79
C LEU A 110 5.39 8.59 -21.96
N ASP A 111 5.39 7.29 -22.27
CA ASP A 111 6.18 6.29 -21.54
C ASP A 111 6.51 5.09 -22.42
N THR A 112 7.62 4.40 -22.12
CA THR A 112 8.03 3.14 -22.75
C THR A 112 8.52 2.15 -21.69
N VAL A 113 7.81 1.04 -21.55
CA VAL A 113 8.09 -0.02 -20.58
C VAL A 113 8.89 -1.12 -21.25
N TYR A 114 10.04 -1.46 -20.67
CA TYR A 114 11.03 -2.44 -21.20
C TYR A 114 11.09 -3.74 -20.39
N ASP A 115 10.00 -4.09 -19.71
CA ASP A 115 10.03 -5.11 -18.66
C ASP A 115 9.74 -6.53 -19.17
N HIS A 116 8.98 -6.66 -20.27
CA HIS A 116 8.71 -7.95 -20.89
C HIS A 116 9.96 -8.48 -21.60
N GLY A 117 10.18 -9.81 -21.50
CA GLY A 117 11.33 -10.46 -22.13
C GLY A 117 11.10 -10.92 -23.57
N ALA A 118 9.88 -10.75 -24.10
CA ALA A 118 9.49 -11.16 -25.44
C ALA A 118 8.24 -10.40 -25.92
N ASP A 119 7.76 -10.73 -27.13
CA ASP A 119 6.62 -10.13 -27.81
C ASP A 119 5.42 -9.83 -26.92
N VAL A 120 4.95 -8.58 -26.91
CA VAL A 120 3.72 -8.17 -26.24
C VAL A 120 2.58 -8.08 -27.25
N TYR A 121 1.54 -8.90 -27.07
CA TYR A 121 0.44 -9.00 -28.04
C TYR A 121 -0.95 -8.83 -27.44
N GLY A 122 -1.12 -8.95 -26.12
CA GLY A 122 -2.40 -8.72 -25.45
C GLY A 122 -2.30 -7.59 -24.44
N LEU A 123 -3.26 -6.66 -24.51
CA LEU A 123 -3.45 -5.56 -23.57
C LEU A 123 -4.93 -5.47 -23.21
N THR A 124 -5.24 -5.26 -21.93
CA THR A 124 -6.60 -5.03 -21.45
C THR A 124 -6.63 -4.15 -20.22
N CYS A 125 -7.74 -3.45 -20.01
CA CYS A 125 -7.96 -2.57 -18.86
C CYS A 125 -9.13 -3.09 -18.02
N HIS A 126 -9.07 -2.86 -16.71
CA HIS A 126 -10.15 -3.22 -15.81
C HIS A 126 -11.34 -2.26 -15.96
N GLN A 127 -12.55 -2.81 -16.13
CA GLN A 127 -13.76 -2.03 -16.47
C GLN A 127 -14.12 -0.98 -15.40
N ASN A 128 -13.95 -1.30 -14.12
CA ASN A 128 -14.28 -0.41 -13.00
C ASN A 128 -13.05 0.31 -12.41
N ARG A 129 -11.85 0.04 -12.96
CA ARG A 129 -10.56 0.55 -12.48
C ARG A 129 -9.73 0.94 -13.72
N PRO A 130 -10.09 2.06 -14.37
CA PRO A 130 -9.60 2.45 -15.69
C PRO A 130 -8.09 2.71 -15.76
N PHE A 131 -7.41 2.76 -14.61
CA PHE A 131 -5.97 2.96 -14.51
C PHE A 131 -5.21 1.68 -14.10
N THR A 132 -5.89 0.54 -14.01
CA THR A 132 -5.26 -0.78 -13.87
C THR A 132 -5.36 -1.52 -15.20
N MET A 133 -4.21 -1.93 -15.74
CA MET A 133 -4.14 -2.69 -16.98
C MET A 133 -3.36 -3.99 -16.81
N ALA A 134 -3.61 -4.94 -17.70
CA ALA A 134 -2.87 -6.17 -17.80
C ALA A 134 -2.25 -6.32 -19.19
N SER A 135 -1.04 -6.85 -19.24
CA SER A 135 -0.38 -7.27 -20.46
C SER A 135 -0.08 -8.76 -20.43
N CYS A 136 -0.04 -9.38 -21.62
CA CYS A 136 0.51 -10.72 -21.77
C CYS A 136 1.59 -10.73 -22.86
N SER A 137 2.61 -11.55 -22.63
CA SER A 137 3.76 -11.69 -23.51
C SER A 137 4.06 -13.15 -23.86
N ARG A 138 4.86 -13.36 -24.91
CA ARG A 138 5.43 -14.66 -25.26
C ARG A 138 6.46 -15.14 -24.22
N ASP A 139 6.86 -14.28 -23.28
CA ASP A 139 7.73 -14.62 -22.15
C ASP A 139 7.05 -15.51 -21.08
N SER A 140 5.85 -16.02 -21.36
CA SER A 140 4.99 -16.82 -20.48
C SER A 140 4.46 -16.08 -19.23
N THR A 141 4.56 -14.75 -19.21
CA THR A 141 4.07 -13.93 -18.10
C THR A 141 2.83 -13.10 -18.46
N VAL A 142 2.00 -12.87 -17.45
CA VAL A 142 0.98 -11.83 -17.41
C VAL A 142 1.39 -10.83 -16.37
N ARG A 143 1.40 -9.54 -16.71
CA ARG A 143 1.82 -8.46 -15.80
C ARG A 143 0.68 -7.46 -15.60
N LEU A 144 0.59 -6.93 -14.39
CA LEU A 144 -0.36 -5.89 -14.03
C LEU A 144 0.38 -4.56 -13.89
N TRP A 145 -0.20 -3.51 -14.46
CA TRP A 145 0.37 -2.17 -14.48
C TRP A 145 -0.61 -1.15 -13.93
N SER A 146 -0.05 -0.12 -13.29
CA SER A 146 -0.78 1.06 -12.83
C SER A 146 -0.44 2.24 -13.74
N LEU A 147 -1.47 2.87 -14.33
CA LEU A 147 -1.37 4.11 -15.11
C LEU A 147 -1.53 5.36 -14.22
N THR A 148 -1.59 5.18 -12.89
CA THR A 148 -1.78 6.25 -11.90
C THR A 148 -0.74 7.38 -12.02
N PRO A 149 0.56 7.13 -12.29
CA PRO A 149 1.53 8.22 -12.45
C PRO A 149 1.13 9.26 -13.50
N LEU A 150 0.46 8.83 -14.58
CA LEU A 150 0.04 9.67 -15.70
C LEU A 150 -1.16 10.56 -15.37
N ILE A 151 -1.91 10.23 -14.33
CA ILE A 151 -3.09 10.98 -13.86
C ILE A 151 -2.88 11.61 -12.48
N SER A 152 -1.64 11.67 -12.01
CA SER A 152 -1.31 12.32 -10.75
C SER A 152 -1.91 13.72 -10.55
N PRO A 153 -2.00 14.62 -11.55
CA PRO A 153 -2.61 15.93 -11.34
C PRO A 153 -4.09 15.84 -10.94
N LEU A 154 -4.81 14.84 -11.45
CA LEU A 154 -6.23 14.63 -11.12
C LEU A 154 -6.40 14.19 -9.67
N LEU A 155 -5.54 13.29 -9.21
CA LEU A 155 -5.54 12.79 -7.84
C LEU A 155 -5.24 13.92 -6.84
N LEU A 156 -4.30 14.79 -7.21
CA LEU A 156 -3.98 16.00 -6.44
C LEU A 156 -5.14 16.98 -6.39
N ASN A 157 -5.78 17.28 -7.53
CA ASN A 157 -6.97 18.13 -7.58
C ASN A 157 -8.10 17.60 -6.69
N VAL A 158 -8.21 16.28 -6.56
CA VAL A 158 -9.18 15.63 -5.66
C VAL A 158 -8.82 15.84 -4.19
N LEU A 159 -7.54 15.68 -3.83
CA LEU A 159 -7.04 15.85 -2.46
C LEU A 159 -7.14 17.31 -1.98
N THR A 160 -6.80 18.27 -2.84
CA THR A 160 -6.81 19.72 -2.54
C THR A 160 -8.18 20.37 -2.72
N GLU A 161 -9.24 19.55 -2.86
CA GLU A 161 -10.64 20.00 -3.00
C GLU A 161 -10.90 20.97 -4.16
N GLN A 162 -10.14 20.85 -5.24
CA GLN A 162 -10.40 21.63 -6.45
C GLN A 162 -11.80 21.30 -7.03
N PRO A 163 -12.42 22.26 -7.73
CA PRO A 163 -13.74 22.08 -8.32
C PRO A 163 -13.73 20.96 -9.36
N TRP A 164 -14.91 20.35 -9.56
CA TRP A 164 -15.10 19.24 -10.51
C TRP A 164 -14.70 19.57 -11.94
N GLU A 165 -14.71 20.84 -12.34
CA GLU A 165 -14.27 21.31 -13.67
C GLU A 165 -12.80 21.02 -13.95
N LYS A 166 -11.95 20.93 -12.91
CA LYS A 166 -10.53 20.57 -13.02
C LYS A 166 -10.28 19.06 -12.94
N ILE A 167 -11.31 18.26 -12.68
CA ILE A 167 -11.21 16.79 -12.50
C ILE A 167 -11.92 16.06 -13.64
N THR A 168 -13.13 16.50 -13.94
CA THR A 168 -14.00 15.98 -15.00
C THR A 168 -14.20 17.02 -16.07
N GLY A 169 -14.20 16.60 -17.32
CA GLY A 169 -14.38 17.51 -18.45
C GLY A 169 -15.05 16.84 -19.64
N ASN A 170 -15.15 17.61 -20.72
CA ASN A 170 -15.61 17.10 -22.00
C ASN A 170 -14.42 16.60 -22.83
N THR A 171 -14.70 15.69 -23.74
CA THR A 171 -13.71 15.15 -24.66
C THR A 171 -13.00 16.25 -25.44
N ASP A 172 -13.72 17.28 -25.90
CA ASP A 172 -13.13 18.39 -26.68
C ASP A 172 -12.11 19.20 -25.87
N THR A 173 -12.41 19.47 -24.60
CA THR A 173 -11.50 20.19 -23.70
C THR A 173 -10.26 19.37 -23.38
N ALA A 174 -10.41 18.05 -23.19
CA ALA A 174 -9.30 17.14 -22.89
C ALA A 174 -8.37 16.91 -24.09
N MET A 175 -8.90 17.06 -25.31
CA MET A 175 -8.17 16.83 -26.56
C MET A 175 -7.32 18.04 -27.00
N VAL A 176 -7.38 19.17 -26.31
CA VAL A 176 -6.49 20.33 -26.59
C VAL A 176 -5.05 19.96 -26.20
N PRO A 177 -4.06 20.07 -27.12
CA PRO A 177 -2.66 19.79 -26.80
C PRO A 177 -2.16 20.64 -25.61
N GLY A 178 -1.44 20.02 -24.68
CA GLY A 178 -0.94 20.68 -23.47
C GLY A 178 -1.97 20.90 -22.35
N SER A 179 -3.24 20.54 -22.54
CA SER A 179 -4.22 20.56 -21.45
C SER A 179 -3.93 19.45 -20.41
N PRO A 180 -4.22 19.69 -19.12
CA PRO A 180 -4.06 18.66 -18.09
C PRO A 180 -5.03 17.49 -18.32
N PRO A 181 -4.74 16.30 -17.77
CA PRO A 181 -5.63 15.15 -17.89
C PRO A 181 -7.00 15.47 -17.27
N LEU A 182 -8.08 15.06 -17.94
CA LEU A 182 -9.47 15.19 -17.49
C LEU A 182 -10.20 13.86 -17.63
N LEU A 183 -11.02 13.51 -16.64
CA LEU A 183 -11.86 12.33 -16.66
C LEU A 183 -13.14 12.60 -17.48
N CYS A 184 -13.35 11.80 -18.53
CA CYS A 184 -14.47 11.95 -19.46
C CYS A 184 -15.30 10.66 -19.58
N GLY A 185 -14.92 9.61 -18.85
CA GLY A 185 -15.49 8.28 -19.04
C GLY A 185 -16.79 8.03 -18.31
N LYS A 186 -17.21 6.76 -18.33
CA LYS A 186 -18.45 6.36 -17.68
C LYS A 186 -18.29 6.34 -16.16
N VAL A 187 -17.15 5.86 -15.65
CA VAL A 187 -16.93 5.69 -14.21
C VAL A 187 -16.96 7.04 -13.51
N SER A 188 -16.26 8.05 -14.05
CA SER A 188 -16.27 9.40 -13.47
C SER A 188 -17.64 10.08 -13.54
N ARG A 189 -18.40 9.88 -14.62
CA ARG A 189 -19.77 10.40 -14.75
C ARG A 189 -20.73 9.76 -13.75
N ASP A 190 -20.67 8.44 -13.60
CA ASP A 190 -21.48 7.70 -12.63
C ASP A 190 -21.17 8.18 -11.20
N ILE A 191 -19.88 8.35 -10.86
CA ILE A 191 -19.44 8.91 -9.57
C ILE A 191 -20.02 10.32 -9.35
N LYS A 192 -19.91 11.20 -10.35
CA LYS A 192 -20.43 12.58 -10.25
C LYS A 192 -21.95 12.60 -10.03
N GLN A 193 -22.70 11.80 -10.78
CA GLN A 193 -24.15 11.71 -10.64
C GLN A 193 -24.58 11.21 -9.26
N GLU A 194 -23.87 10.23 -8.69
CA GLU A 194 -24.17 9.74 -7.35
C GLU A 194 -23.80 10.76 -6.27
N LEU A 195 -22.72 11.53 -6.45
CA LEU A 195 -22.36 12.61 -5.53
C LEU A 195 -23.36 13.76 -5.57
N ASP A 196 -23.84 14.15 -6.75
CA ASP A 196 -24.82 15.24 -6.91
C ASP A 196 -26.18 14.92 -6.25
N LYS A 197 -26.50 13.63 -6.09
CA LYS A 197 -27.73 13.18 -5.39
C LYS A 197 -27.66 13.26 -3.87
N LEU A 198 -26.46 13.36 -3.29
CA LEU A 198 -26.25 13.24 -1.86
C LEU A 198 -26.29 14.61 -1.15
N SER A 199 -27.15 14.74 -0.15
CA SER A 199 -27.15 15.85 0.80
C SER A 199 -26.39 15.44 2.08
N GLY A 200 -25.07 15.63 2.14
CA GLY A 200 -24.26 15.23 3.30
C GLY A 200 -22.76 15.45 3.11
N ASP A 201 -21.91 14.71 3.84
CA ASP A 201 -20.44 14.75 3.70
C ASP A 201 -20.02 14.20 2.32
N ILE A 202 -19.93 15.12 1.35
CA ILE A 202 -19.53 14.85 -0.04
C ILE A 202 -18.02 14.52 -0.10
N ARG A 203 -17.20 15.07 0.81
CA ARG A 203 -15.73 14.96 0.75
C ARG A 203 -15.28 13.52 0.96
N SER A 204 -15.71 12.88 2.05
CA SER A 204 -15.28 11.50 2.37
C SER A 204 -15.71 10.50 1.30
N LYS A 205 -16.93 10.64 0.76
CA LYS A 205 -17.44 9.80 -0.33
C LYS A 205 -16.74 10.05 -1.66
N LYS A 206 -16.44 11.31 -1.99
CA LYS A 206 -15.62 11.68 -3.17
C LYS A 206 -14.24 11.03 -3.09
N LEU A 207 -13.56 11.13 -1.95
CA LEU A 207 -12.25 10.50 -1.72
C LEU A 207 -12.33 8.98 -1.82
N ARG A 208 -13.36 8.36 -1.24
CA ARG A 208 -13.60 6.91 -1.35
C ARG A 208 -13.70 6.47 -2.81
N TRP A 209 -14.65 7.00 -3.56
CA TRP A 209 -14.94 6.51 -4.91
C TRP A 209 -13.82 6.80 -5.91
N LEU A 210 -13.15 7.95 -5.79
CA LEU A 210 -12.03 8.27 -6.67
C LEU A 210 -10.75 7.51 -6.29
N SER A 211 -10.42 7.36 -5.00
CA SER A 211 -9.29 6.52 -4.60
C SER A 211 -9.51 5.07 -5.00
N GLU A 212 -10.73 4.56 -4.86
CA GLU A 212 -11.11 3.26 -5.39
C GLU A 212 -10.86 3.18 -6.89
N CYS A 213 -11.33 4.15 -7.70
CA CYS A 213 -11.14 4.20 -9.16
C CYS A 213 -9.66 4.13 -9.60
N PHE A 214 -8.77 4.80 -8.85
CA PHE A 214 -7.34 4.89 -9.16
C PHE A 214 -6.51 3.74 -8.57
N SER A 215 -6.91 3.19 -7.42
CA SER A 215 -6.17 2.14 -6.73
C SER A 215 -6.31 0.76 -7.41
N PRO A 216 -5.23 -0.04 -7.47
CA PRO A 216 -5.32 -1.44 -7.88
C PRO A 216 -6.17 -2.25 -6.88
N PRO A 217 -6.65 -3.44 -7.27
CA PRO A 217 -7.39 -4.32 -6.37
C PRO A 217 -6.46 -4.87 -5.27
N GLY A 218 -6.36 -4.14 -4.15
CA GLY A 218 -5.47 -4.47 -3.02
C GLY A 218 -6.16 -4.47 -1.65
N GLY A 219 -7.49 -4.45 -1.60
CA GLY A 219 -8.25 -4.34 -0.34
C GLY A 219 -8.63 -2.91 0.04
N SER A 220 -8.46 -1.93 -0.87
CA SER A 220 -8.84 -0.53 -0.63
C SER A 220 -10.32 -0.36 -0.28
N SER A 221 -11.22 -1.17 -0.84
CA SER A 221 -12.64 -1.18 -0.46
C SER A 221 -12.84 -1.59 1.00
N ASN A 222 -12.15 -2.64 1.45
CA ASN A 222 -12.22 -3.10 2.83
C ASN A 222 -11.60 -2.08 3.81
N LEU A 223 -10.53 -1.40 3.39
CA LEU A 223 -9.94 -0.29 4.15
C LEU A 223 -10.96 0.83 4.36
N TRP A 224 -11.65 1.25 3.30
CA TRP A 224 -12.69 2.28 3.39
C TRP A 224 -13.86 1.85 4.26
N ASP A 225 -14.34 0.62 4.13
CA ASP A 225 -15.41 0.10 4.98
C ASP A 225 -15.02 0.15 6.47
N LEU A 226 -13.77 -0.19 6.82
CA LEU A 226 -13.26 -0.08 8.19
C LEU A 226 -13.18 1.38 8.66
N VAL A 227 -12.70 2.30 7.81
CA VAL A 227 -12.65 3.75 8.12
C VAL A 227 -14.05 4.30 8.41
N PHE A 228 -15.07 3.92 7.64
CA PHE A 228 -16.45 4.35 7.90
C PHE A 228 -17.02 3.79 9.21
N VAL A 229 -16.70 2.54 9.56
CA VAL A 229 -17.08 1.95 10.85
C VAL A 229 -16.41 2.69 12.02
N ILE A 230 -15.14 3.09 11.88
CA ILE A 230 -14.42 3.86 12.90
C ILE A 230 -15.03 5.25 13.06
N ASN A 231 -15.41 5.90 11.95
CA ASN A 231 -16.09 7.20 11.96
C ASN A 231 -17.57 7.14 12.37
N GLY A 232 -18.08 5.95 12.75
CA GLY A 232 -19.41 5.78 13.34
C GLY A 232 -20.57 5.82 12.34
N GLN A 233 -20.36 5.40 11.09
CA GLN A 233 -21.46 5.24 10.14
C GLN A 233 -22.38 4.06 10.49
N ASP A 234 -23.64 4.12 10.03
CA ASP A 234 -24.64 3.09 10.27
C ASP A 234 -24.27 1.75 9.61
N ASP A 235 -24.36 0.66 10.39
CA ASP A 235 -24.11 -0.73 9.96
C ASP A 235 -24.84 -1.12 8.67
N SER A 236 -26.03 -0.54 8.42
CA SER A 236 -26.88 -0.86 7.27
C SER A 236 -26.33 -0.38 5.93
N LEU A 237 -25.36 0.55 5.95
CA LEU A 237 -24.74 1.10 4.75
C LEU A 237 -23.51 0.31 4.29
N LEU A 238 -23.13 -0.75 5.03
CA LEU A 238 -21.98 -1.59 4.69
C LEU A 238 -22.29 -2.51 3.50
N PRO A 239 -21.36 -2.65 2.53
CA PRO A 239 -21.53 -3.57 1.41
C PRO A 239 -21.63 -5.04 1.85
N SER A 240 -22.33 -5.87 1.07
CA SER A 240 -22.38 -7.32 1.30
C SER A 240 -21.00 -8.00 1.20
N SER A 241 -20.04 -7.37 0.51
CA SER A 241 -18.65 -7.83 0.44
C SER A 241 -17.86 -7.62 1.73
N TYR A 242 -18.35 -6.81 2.68
CA TYR A 242 -17.67 -6.53 3.94
C TYR A 242 -17.37 -7.81 4.74
N SER A 243 -18.30 -8.77 4.74
CA SER A 243 -18.15 -10.05 5.44
C SER A 243 -17.05 -10.95 4.88
N LYS A 244 -16.61 -10.71 3.64
CA LYS A 244 -15.52 -11.43 2.98
C LYS A 244 -14.14 -10.86 3.30
N GLY A 245 -14.07 -9.63 3.81
CA GLY A 245 -12.83 -8.94 4.15
C GLY A 245 -12.48 -8.99 5.64
N LEU A 246 -11.48 -8.20 6.05
CA LEU A 246 -11.16 -8.00 7.46
C LEU A 246 -12.27 -7.13 8.09
N MET A 247 -12.91 -7.66 9.12
CA MET A 247 -14.00 -6.98 9.82
C MET A 247 -13.51 -6.35 11.12
N HIS A 248 -14.14 -5.24 11.47
CA HIS A 248 -13.91 -4.58 12.75
C HIS A 248 -14.45 -5.46 13.90
N MET A 249 -13.77 -5.44 15.06
CA MET A 249 -14.12 -6.27 16.23
C MET A 249 -15.60 -6.14 16.63
N LYS A 250 -16.17 -4.93 16.56
CA LYS A 250 -17.60 -4.65 16.81
C LYS A 250 -18.57 -5.50 15.98
N HIS A 251 -18.21 -5.80 14.74
CA HIS A 251 -19.10 -6.47 13.77
C HIS A 251 -18.83 -7.96 13.62
N LEU A 252 -17.60 -8.39 13.94
CA LEU A 252 -17.14 -9.77 13.73
C LEU A 252 -18.11 -10.82 14.28
N VAL A 253 -18.48 -10.72 15.56
CA VAL A 253 -19.35 -11.72 16.21
C VAL A 253 -20.74 -11.73 15.58
N LYS A 254 -21.32 -10.55 15.32
CA LYS A 254 -22.67 -10.40 14.73
C LYS A 254 -22.72 -11.02 13.33
N PHE A 255 -21.78 -10.65 12.46
CA PHE A 255 -21.73 -11.14 11.08
C PHE A 255 -21.41 -12.63 11.00
N LYS A 256 -20.40 -13.12 11.73
CA LYS A 256 -20.06 -14.55 11.73
C LYS A 256 -21.17 -15.41 12.34
N THR A 257 -21.90 -14.91 13.34
CA THR A 257 -23.09 -15.62 13.85
C THR A 257 -24.18 -15.68 12.79
N SER A 258 -24.43 -14.60 12.05
CA SER A 258 -25.41 -14.57 10.95
C SER A 258 -25.02 -15.53 9.81
N GLU A 259 -23.75 -15.54 9.42
CA GLU A 259 -23.21 -16.45 8.40
C GLU A 259 -23.40 -17.91 8.80
N ALA A 260 -23.07 -18.25 10.05
CA ALA A 260 -23.32 -19.59 10.58
C ALA A 260 -24.81 -19.94 10.59
N GLN A 261 -25.69 -18.99 10.94
CA GLN A 261 -27.15 -19.19 10.88
C GLN A 261 -27.63 -19.42 9.45
N GLU A 262 -27.17 -18.63 8.46
CA GLU A 262 -27.52 -18.82 7.05
C GLU A 262 -27.12 -20.20 6.53
N LEU A 263 -25.90 -20.65 6.86
CA LEU A 263 -25.43 -21.99 6.49
C LEU A 263 -26.34 -23.10 7.03
N THR A 264 -26.93 -22.91 8.21
CA THR A 264 -27.90 -23.84 8.80
C THR A 264 -29.30 -23.74 8.21
N ILE A 265 -29.73 -22.54 7.77
CA ILE A 265 -31.11 -22.26 7.33
C ILE A 265 -31.33 -22.58 5.85
N VAL A 266 -30.32 -22.48 4.99
CA VAL A 266 -30.47 -22.69 3.53
C VAL A 266 -31.00 -24.10 3.23
N LYS A 267 -32.32 -24.19 3.09
CA LYS A 267 -33.06 -25.35 2.62
C LYS A 267 -32.83 -25.47 1.11
N MET A 268 -32.60 -26.68 0.64
CA MET A 268 -32.40 -26.96 -0.79
C MET A 268 -33.49 -26.27 -1.63
N SER A 269 -33.08 -25.35 -2.50
CA SER A 269 -33.84 -25.08 -3.71
C SER A 269 -33.91 -26.40 -4.48
N LYS A 270 -35.12 -26.87 -4.81
CA LYS A 270 -35.34 -28.11 -5.60
C LYS A 270 -34.76 -28.06 -7.02
N PHE A 271 -34.19 -26.93 -7.44
CA PHE A 271 -33.51 -26.80 -8.72
C PHE A 271 -32.00 -26.97 -8.54
N GLY A 272 -31.44 -27.90 -9.31
CA GLY A 272 -30.16 -28.54 -9.11
C GLY A 272 -29.01 -27.61 -8.75
N GLY A 273 -28.37 -27.89 -7.61
CA GLY A 273 -27.04 -27.39 -7.33
C GLY A 273 -26.10 -27.93 -8.41
N GLY A 274 -25.46 -27.03 -9.16
CA GLY A 274 -24.42 -27.39 -10.11
C GLY A 274 -23.30 -28.18 -9.43
N ILE A 275 -22.52 -28.89 -10.23
CA ILE A 275 -21.31 -29.59 -9.82
C ILE A 275 -20.44 -28.60 -9.02
N GLY A 276 -20.35 -28.78 -7.69
CA GLY A 276 -19.60 -27.90 -6.78
C GLY A 276 -20.37 -27.21 -5.65
N ALA A 277 -21.69 -27.38 -5.51
CA ALA A 277 -22.41 -26.86 -4.34
C ALA A 277 -22.11 -27.70 -3.08
N PRO A 278 -21.70 -27.09 -1.95
CA PRO A 278 -21.34 -27.84 -0.74
C PRO A 278 -22.53 -28.63 -0.19
N SER A 279 -22.26 -29.87 0.16
CA SER A 279 -23.26 -30.79 0.72
C SER A 279 -23.86 -30.23 2.01
N LYS A 280 -25.05 -30.70 2.39
CA LYS A 280 -25.68 -30.29 3.66
C LYS A 280 -24.74 -30.54 4.84
N GLU A 281 -24.01 -31.65 4.81
CA GLU A 281 -23.05 -31.99 5.87
C GLU A 281 -21.86 -31.03 5.92
N GLU A 282 -21.31 -30.63 4.77
CA GLU A 282 -20.21 -29.66 4.70
C GLU A 282 -20.61 -28.29 5.25
N ARG A 283 -21.81 -27.80 4.87
CA ARG A 283 -22.34 -26.52 5.39
C ARG A 283 -22.57 -26.54 6.90
N LEU A 284 -23.09 -27.65 7.43
CA LEU A 284 -23.28 -27.80 8.87
C LEU A 284 -21.95 -27.91 9.63
N LYS A 285 -20.94 -28.57 9.04
CA LYS A 285 -19.58 -28.61 9.60
C LYS A 285 -18.95 -27.22 9.62
N GLU A 286 -19.10 -26.45 8.55
CA GLU A 286 -18.61 -25.08 8.46
C GLU A 286 -19.31 -24.16 9.47
N ALA A 287 -20.65 -24.24 9.58
CA ALA A 287 -21.40 -23.51 10.60
C ALA A 287 -20.97 -23.89 12.02
N ALA A 288 -20.76 -25.18 12.29
CA ALA A 288 -20.29 -25.67 13.58
C ALA A 288 -18.90 -25.10 13.92
N ASP A 289 -17.96 -25.13 12.98
CA ASP A 289 -16.62 -24.58 13.15
C ASP A 289 -16.66 -23.06 13.44
N ILE A 290 -17.52 -22.30 12.75
CA ILE A 290 -17.71 -20.87 13.04
C ILE A 290 -18.24 -20.68 14.48
N HIS A 291 -19.28 -21.42 14.90
CA HIS A 291 -19.81 -21.32 16.26
C HIS A 291 -18.78 -21.71 17.33
N LEU A 292 -17.95 -22.71 17.06
CA LEU A 292 -16.86 -23.11 17.96
C LEU A 292 -15.82 -21.98 18.12
N ARG A 293 -15.38 -21.39 17.00
CA ARG A 293 -14.43 -20.25 17.00
C ARG A 293 -15.00 -19.01 17.69
N LEU A 294 -16.32 -18.79 17.63
CA LEU A 294 -17.01 -17.71 18.33
C LEU A 294 -17.24 -18.00 19.83
N GLY A 295 -16.87 -19.18 20.33
CA GLY A 295 -17.11 -19.59 21.72
C GLY A 295 -18.57 -19.97 22.02
N GLN A 296 -19.42 -20.12 21.01
CA GLN A 296 -20.81 -20.55 21.14
C GLN A 296 -20.90 -22.08 21.22
N ILE A 297 -20.30 -22.65 22.27
CA ILE A 297 -20.07 -24.09 22.42
C ILE A 297 -21.39 -24.90 22.41
N GLN A 298 -22.46 -24.36 23.01
CA GLN A 298 -23.75 -25.06 23.01
C GLN A 298 -24.26 -25.31 21.59
N ARG A 299 -24.18 -24.29 20.72
CA ARG A 299 -24.64 -24.38 19.34
C ARG A 299 -23.77 -25.32 18.50
N TYR A 300 -22.46 -25.31 18.75
CA TYR A 300 -21.54 -26.31 18.18
C TYR A 300 -21.97 -27.74 18.53
N CYS A 301 -22.20 -28.04 19.82
CA CYS A 301 -22.61 -29.37 20.25
C CYS A 301 -23.92 -29.80 19.58
N GLU A 302 -24.90 -28.91 19.44
CA GLU A 302 -26.16 -29.19 18.74
C GLU A 302 -25.93 -29.58 17.28
N LEU A 303 -25.10 -28.83 16.55
CA LEU A 303 -24.80 -29.11 15.14
C LEU A 303 -23.99 -30.41 14.96
N MET A 304 -23.06 -30.69 15.86
CA MET A 304 -22.29 -31.94 15.82
C MET A 304 -23.15 -33.17 16.11
N VAL A 305 -24.17 -33.02 16.94
CA VAL A 305 -25.19 -34.06 17.16
C VAL A 305 -26.03 -34.29 15.91
N GLU A 306 -26.44 -33.22 15.21
CA GLU A 306 -27.16 -33.34 13.93
C GLU A 306 -26.32 -34.02 12.84
N LEU A 307 -24.99 -33.88 12.91
CA LEU A 307 -24.03 -34.58 12.04
C LEU A 307 -23.67 -36.00 12.51
N GLY A 308 -24.21 -36.46 13.64
CA GLY A 308 -23.90 -37.77 14.23
C GLY A 308 -22.52 -37.89 14.88
N GLN A 309 -21.77 -36.78 15.02
CA GLN A 309 -20.42 -36.74 15.60
C GLN A 309 -20.47 -36.52 17.13
N TRP A 310 -21.07 -37.48 17.83
CA TRP A 310 -21.33 -37.42 19.28
C TRP A 310 -20.07 -37.26 20.14
N GLU A 311 -18.99 -37.95 19.80
CA GLU A 311 -17.73 -37.90 20.56
C GLU A 311 -17.16 -36.48 20.62
N LYS A 312 -17.18 -35.76 19.48
CA LYS A 312 -16.73 -34.36 19.40
C LYS A 312 -17.66 -33.41 20.15
N ALA A 313 -18.97 -33.67 20.14
CA ALA A 313 -19.91 -32.86 20.91
C ALA A 313 -19.69 -33.05 22.43
N LEU A 314 -19.47 -34.28 22.87
CA LEU A 314 -19.31 -34.65 24.27
C LEU A 314 -17.98 -34.22 24.88
N SER A 315 -16.90 -34.14 24.08
CA SER A 315 -15.60 -33.67 24.56
C SER A 315 -15.60 -32.18 24.91
N VAL A 316 -16.37 -31.35 24.20
CA VAL A 316 -16.44 -29.89 24.40
C VAL A 316 -17.61 -29.48 25.32
N ALA A 317 -18.63 -30.33 25.46
CA ALA A 317 -19.82 -30.05 26.28
C ALA A 317 -19.58 -29.64 27.76
N PRO A 318 -18.52 -30.12 28.46
CA PRO A 318 -18.18 -29.62 29.79
C PRO A 318 -17.88 -28.12 29.82
N GLY A 319 -17.38 -27.56 28.70
CA GLY A 319 -17.12 -26.13 28.54
C GLY A 319 -18.38 -25.25 28.54
N VAL A 320 -19.57 -25.82 28.30
CA VAL A 320 -20.86 -25.12 28.50
C VAL A 320 -21.25 -25.17 29.98
N SER A 321 -21.36 -26.40 30.52
CA SER A 321 -21.53 -26.69 31.93
C SER A 321 -21.56 -28.21 32.15
N MET A 322 -21.19 -28.67 33.35
CA MET A 322 -21.35 -30.08 33.72
C MET A 322 -22.82 -30.56 33.69
N LYS A 323 -23.78 -29.64 33.88
CA LYS A 323 -25.22 -29.94 33.74
C LYS A 323 -25.60 -30.22 32.30
N TYR A 324 -25.09 -29.43 31.35
CA TYR A 324 -25.33 -29.62 29.92
C TYR A 324 -24.68 -30.92 29.43
N TRP A 325 -23.42 -31.17 29.79
CA TRP A 325 -22.73 -32.42 29.48
C TRP A 325 -23.50 -33.64 29.96
N LYS A 326 -23.99 -33.64 31.22
CA LYS A 326 -24.80 -34.74 31.75
C LYS A 326 -26.07 -34.99 30.93
N LYS A 327 -26.79 -33.93 30.54
CA LYS A 327 -27.98 -34.05 29.68
C LYS A 327 -27.65 -34.61 28.30
N LEU A 328 -26.54 -34.18 27.71
CA LEU A 328 -26.12 -34.63 26.38
C LEU A 328 -25.68 -36.10 26.40
N MET A 329 -24.94 -36.51 27.43
CA MET A 329 -24.55 -37.90 27.69
C MET A 329 -25.78 -38.80 27.87
N GLN A 330 -26.77 -38.36 28.67
CA GLN A 330 -28.03 -39.07 28.83
C GLN A 330 -28.77 -39.24 27.50
N ARG A 331 -28.84 -38.18 26.68
CA ARG A 331 -29.48 -38.23 25.36
C ARG A 331 -28.79 -39.23 24.43
N ARG A 332 -27.45 -39.30 24.43
CA ARG A 332 -26.69 -40.28 23.63
C ARG A 332 -26.90 -41.71 24.14
N ALA A 333 -26.87 -41.89 25.46
CA ALA A 333 -27.13 -43.18 26.09
C ALA A 333 -28.54 -43.69 25.76
N ASP A 334 -29.57 -42.83 25.87
CA ASP A 334 -30.95 -43.18 25.53
C ASP A 334 -31.10 -43.55 24.03
N GLN A 335 -30.39 -42.86 23.11
CA GLN A 335 -30.37 -43.23 21.69
C GLN A 335 -29.71 -44.60 21.46
N LEU A 336 -28.53 -44.83 22.03
CA LEU A 336 -27.79 -46.10 21.85
C LEU A 336 -28.52 -47.29 22.49
N MET A 337 -29.19 -47.08 23.63
CA MET A 337 -30.04 -48.09 24.24
C MET A 337 -31.27 -48.42 23.37
N ALA A 338 -31.84 -47.43 22.69
CA ALA A 338 -32.94 -47.67 21.74
C ALA A 338 -32.49 -48.40 20.46
N GLU A 339 -31.23 -48.22 20.06
CA GLU A 339 -30.58 -48.94 18.94
C GLU A 339 -30.03 -50.31 19.36
N ASP A 340 -30.23 -50.71 20.63
CA ASP A 340 -29.69 -51.92 21.22
C ASP A 340 -28.15 -52.05 21.12
N ASN A 341 -27.41 -50.94 21.21
CA ASN A 341 -25.95 -50.92 21.16
C ASN A 341 -25.30 -50.91 22.57
N ASP A 342 -24.34 -51.80 22.80
CA ASP A 342 -23.54 -51.92 24.04
C ASP A 342 -22.65 -50.69 24.30
N ASP A 343 -22.39 -49.86 23.29
CA ASP A 343 -21.69 -48.58 23.43
C ASP A 343 -22.41 -47.62 24.41
N ALA A 344 -23.65 -47.89 24.83
CA ALA A 344 -24.37 -47.09 25.83
C ALA A 344 -23.79 -47.18 27.25
N ILE A 345 -23.05 -48.25 27.56
CA ILE A 345 -22.59 -48.59 28.93
C ILE A 345 -21.68 -47.49 29.51
N PRO A 346 -20.61 -47.03 28.82
CA PRO A 346 -19.72 -45.99 29.36
C PRO A 346 -20.46 -44.67 29.64
N TYR A 347 -21.45 -44.32 28.81
CA TYR A 347 -22.23 -43.09 28.96
C TYR A 347 -23.14 -43.14 30.20
N CYS A 348 -23.75 -44.29 30.48
CA CYS A 348 -24.59 -44.49 31.66
C CYS A 348 -23.79 -44.48 32.97
N ILE A 349 -22.60 -45.11 32.96
CA ILE A 349 -21.69 -45.12 34.12
C ILE A 349 -21.21 -43.71 34.43
N ALA A 350 -20.79 -42.95 33.40
CA ALA A 350 -20.29 -41.58 33.56
C ALA A 350 -21.36 -40.59 34.05
N THR A 351 -22.64 -40.82 33.75
CA THR A 351 -23.77 -39.99 34.23
C THR A 351 -24.27 -40.39 35.63
N GLY A 352 -23.94 -41.61 36.06
CA GLY A 352 -24.35 -42.18 37.35
C GLY A 352 -25.78 -42.73 37.37
N ASP A 353 -26.43 -42.92 36.21
CA ASP A 353 -27.81 -43.44 36.11
C ASP A 353 -27.85 -44.97 36.16
N ILE A 354 -27.42 -45.53 37.29
CA ILE A 354 -27.32 -46.99 37.53
C ILE A 354 -28.66 -47.71 37.35
N LYS A 355 -29.77 -47.08 37.75
CA LYS A 355 -31.12 -47.68 37.64
C LYS A 355 -31.50 -47.98 36.18
N LYS A 356 -31.21 -47.05 35.26
CA LYS A 356 -31.50 -47.23 33.83
C LYS A 356 -30.66 -48.35 33.21
N LEU A 357 -29.38 -48.43 33.60
CA LEU A 357 -28.46 -49.44 33.10
C LEU A 357 -28.85 -50.86 33.58
N VAL A 358 -29.23 -51.00 34.85
CA VAL A 358 -29.72 -52.28 35.41
C VAL A 358 -31.01 -52.71 34.71
N THR A 359 -31.93 -51.79 34.42
CA THR A 359 -33.16 -52.14 33.66
C THR A 359 -32.86 -52.58 32.23
N PHE A 360 -31.88 -51.96 31.57
CA PHE A 360 -31.47 -52.30 30.20
C PHE A 360 -30.89 -53.72 30.09
N PHE A 361 -29.97 -54.09 30.99
CA PHE A 361 -29.41 -55.45 31.04
C PHE A 361 -30.46 -56.50 31.46
N SER A 362 -31.36 -56.14 32.38
CA SER A 362 -32.45 -57.02 32.81
C SER A 362 -33.42 -57.31 31.67
N SER A 363 -33.76 -56.31 30.84
CA SER A 363 -34.62 -56.52 29.66
C SER A 363 -34.01 -57.42 28.59
N ARG A 364 -32.68 -57.56 28.57
CA ARG A 364 -31.94 -58.44 27.64
C ARG A 364 -31.68 -59.84 28.19
N GLY A 365 -32.11 -60.14 29.42
CA GLY A 365 -31.80 -61.39 30.11
C GLY A 365 -30.35 -61.52 30.60
N GLN A 366 -29.55 -60.44 30.52
CA GLN A 366 -28.16 -60.38 30.97
C GLN A 366 -28.09 -60.05 32.47
N LEU A 367 -28.64 -60.94 33.30
CA LEU A 367 -28.82 -60.70 34.75
C LEU A 367 -27.50 -60.64 35.53
N LEU A 368 -26.43 -61.30 35.05
CA LEU A 368 -25.11 -61.27 35.67
C LEU A 368 -24.44 -59.89 35.55
N GLU A 369 -24.53 -59.25 34.40
CA GLU A 369 -24.02 -57.88 34.18
C GLU A 369 -24.80 -56.85 35.01
N ALA A 370 -26.13 -57.01 35.09
CA ALA A 370 -26.99 -56.18 35.92
C ALA A 370 -26.61 -56.28 37.42
N LEU A 371 -26.29 -57.48 37.90
CA LEU A 371 -25.82 -57.73 39.28
C LEU A 371 -24.47 -57.05 39.53
N LEU A 372 -23.51 -57.20 38.61
CA LEU A 372 -22.17 -56.64 38.73
C LEU A 372 -22.18 -55.10 38.83
N ILE A 373 -22.98 -54.45 37.99
CA ILE A 373 -23.12 -52.98 37.98
C ILE A 373 -23.81 -52.48 39.26
N ALA A 374 -24.83 -53.20 39.75
CA ALA A 374 -25.50 -52.87 41.01
C ALA A 374 -24.56 -53.01 42.21
N GLN A 375 -23.71 -54.05 42.24
CA GLN A 375 -22.70 -54.24 43.27
C GLN A 375 -21.61 -53.15 43.21
N GLY A 376 -21.08 -52.84 42.03
CA GLY A 376 -20.07 -51.78 41.85
C GLY A 376 -20.57 -50.39 42.24
N ALA A 377 -21.88 -50.12 42.09
CA ALA A 377 -22.52 -48.91 42.61
C ALA A 377 -22.56 -48.86 44.14
N CYS A 378 -22.90 -49.98 44.80
CA CYS A 378 -22.96 -50.10 46.25
C CYS A 378 -21.58 -49.91 46.92
N GLU A 379 -20.50 -50.30 46.25
CA GLU A 379 -19.12 -50.13 46.72
C GLU A 379 -18.59 -48.70 46.55
N GLY A 380 -19.34 -47.80 45.89
CA GLY A 380 -18.96 -46.40 45.70
C GLY A 380 -17.97 -46.15 44.57
N ASN A 381 -17.77 -47.13 43.67
CA ASN A 381 -16.89 -47.04 42.50
C ASN A 381 -17.50 -46.20 41.35
N ILE A 382 -18.82 -45.98 41.36
CA ILE A 382 -19.53 -45.13 40.39
C ILE A 382 -19.94 -43.82 41.07
N ARG A 383 -19.20 -42.74 40.83
CA ARG A 383 -19.46 -41.41 41.41
C ARG A 383 -19.94 -40.43 40.34
N SER A 384 -20.96 -39.62 40.67
CA SER A 384 -21.36 -38.48 39.85
C SER A 384 -20.35 -37.32 40.02
N PRO A 385 -19.99 -36.58 38.95
CA PRO A 385 -19.07 -35.45 39.06
C PRO A 385 -19.63 -34.37 40.00
N GLN A 386 -18.84 -33.96 41.00
CA GLN A 386 -19.19 -32.91 41.95
C GLN A 386 -18.99 -31.52 41.33
N THR A 387 -19.94 -30.61 41.59
CA THR A 387 -19.88 -29.21 41.19
C THR A 387 -19.30 -28.35 42.30
N ALA A 388 -18.05 -27.92 42.17
CA ALA A 388 -17.53 -26.77 42.91
C ALA A 388 -16.31 -26.19 42.18
N VAL A 389 -16.43 -24.97 41.65
CA VAL A 389 -15.52 -23.84 41.89
C VAL A 389 -16.29 -22.55 41.58
N ASN A 390 -16.35 -21.63 42.55
CA ASN A 390 -16.79 -20.25 42.34
C ASN A 390 -15.63 -19.45 41.73
N HIS A 391 -15.77 -19.00 40.48
CA HIS A 391 -14.89 -18.01 39.87
C HIS A 391 -15.70 -16.76 39.57
N THR A 392 -15.67 -15.77 40.44
CA THR A 392 -16.35 -14.48 40.22
C THR A 392 -15.42 -13.27 40.28
N THR A 393 -14.09 -13.48 40.36
CA THR A 393 -13.08 -12.40 40.35
C THR A 393 -12.16 -12.39 39.13
N ASN A 394 -12.19 -13.41 38.25
CA ASN A 394 -11.26 -13.55 37.11
C ASN A 394 -11.72 -12.90 35.79
N ASP A 395 -13.00 -12.50 35.66
CA ASP A 395 -13.56 -12.11 34.35
C ASP A 395 -13.04 -10.78 33.81
N VAL A 396 -12.62 -9.85 34.67
CA VAL A 396 -12.12 -8.53 34.24
C VAL A 396 -10.65 -8.62 33.78
N GLU A 397 -9.81 -9.36 34.52
CA GLU A 397 -8.41 -9.63 34.14
C GLU A 397 -8.34 -10.46 32.86
N ASN A 398 -9.20 -11.48 32.73
CA ASN A 398 -9.30 -12.30 31.52
C ASN A 398 -9.68 -11.46 30.29
N ARG A 399 -10.63 -10.52 30.39
CA ARG A 399 -10.99 -9.65 29.27
C ARG A 399 -9.82 -8.79 28.79
N GLN A 400 -9.06 -8.21 29.71
CA GLN A 400 -7.87 -7.42 29.36
C GLN A 400 -6.81 -8.31 28.70
N GLN A 401 -6.60 -9.53 29.20
CA GLN A 401 -5.69 -10.52 28.63
C GLN A 401 -6.11 -10.98 27.22
N TYR A 402 -7.41 -11.19 26.98
CA TYR A 402 -7.92 -11.53 25.65
C TYR A 402 -7.81 -10.36 24.67
N HIS A 403 -8.04 -9.12 25.13
CA HIS A 403 -7.79 -7.94 24.31
C HIS A 403 -6.30 -7.77 23.96
N SER A 404 -5.38 -8.10 24.87
CA SER A 404 -3.95 -8.10 24.53
C SER A 404 -3.58 -9.21 23.55
N LEU A 405 -4.17 -10.41 23.67
CA LEU A 405 -3.94 -11.50 22.73
C LEU A 405 -4.44 -11.14 21.32
N LEU A 406 -5.64 -10.57 21.23
CA LEU A 406 -6.20 -10.12 19.96
C LEU A 406 -5.30 -9.08 19.29
N ARG A 407 -4.79 -8.11 20.06
CA ARG A 407 -3.84 -7.10 19.56
C ARG A 407 -2.57 -7.74 19.00
N GLN A 408 -2.00 -8.71 19.72
CA GLN A 408 -0.80 -9.40 19.29
C GLN A 408 -1.02 -10.16 17.98
N VAL A 409 -2.10 -10.94 17.89
CA VAL A 409 -2.42 -11.70 16.65
C VAL A 409 -2.67 -10.76 15.47
N CYS A 410 -3.40 -9.66 15.67
CA CYS A 410 -3.61 -8.67 14.62
C CYS A 410 -2.31 -7.99 14.19
N GLN A 411 -1.38 -7.74 15.13
CA GLN A 411 -0.07 -7.17 14.83
C GLN A 411 0.82 -8.16 14.06
N ASP A 412 0.86 -9.42 14.47
CA ASP A 412 1.62 -10.47 13.78
C ASP A 412 1.08 -10.70 12.35
N LEU A 413 -0.25 -10.69 12.20
CA LEU A 413 -0.90 -10.81 10.88
C LEU A 413 -0.65 -9.57 10.01
N ALA A 414 -0.67 -8.38 10.59
CA ALA A 414 -0.35 -7.15 9.86
C ALA A 414 1.09 -7.14 9.37
N GLU A 415 2.04 -7.54 10.23
CA GLU A 415 3.46 -7.65 9.86
C GLU A 415 3.68 -8.69 8.75
N TRP A 416 2.98 -9.84 8.82
CA TRP A 416 3.02 -10.84 7.76
C TRP A 416 2.50 -10.29 6.42
N TYR A 417 1.34 -9.64 6.40
CA TYR A 417 0.81 -9.01 5.18
C TYR A 417 1.74 -7.92 4.64
N PHE A 418 2.36 -7.16 5.55
CA PHE A 418 3.27 -6.10 5.17
C PHE A 418 4.55 -6.66 4.53
N GLN A 419 5.13 -7.71 5.10
CA GLN A 419 6.27 -8.44 4.52
C GLN A 419 5.92 -9.13 3.20
N ASP A 420 4.66 -9.53 2.99
CA ASP A 420 4.17 -10.05 1.70
C ASP A 420 4.04 -8.95 0.61
N GLY A 421 4.23 -7.67 0.96
CA GLY A 421 4.00 -6.53 0.06
C GLY A 421 2.54 -6.14 -0.08
N ARG A 422 1.69 -6.43 0.92
CA ARG A 422 0.26 -6.07 0.96
C ARG A 422 -0.02 -5.04 2.06
N SER A 423 0.52 -3.84 1.87
CA SER A 423 0.42 -2.72 2.83
C SER A 423 -1.02 -2.33 3.20
N VAL A 424 -1.95 -2.36 2.23
CA VAL A 424 -3.36 -2.03 2.45
C VAL A 424 -4.05 -3.02 3.39
N LEU A 425 -3.77 -4.32 3.26
CA LEU A 425 -4.33 -5.34 4.15
C LEU A 425 -3.71 -5.27 5.54
N ALA A 426 -2.42 -4.96 5.64
CA ALA A 426 -1.78 -4.70 6.93
C ALA A 426 -2.45 -3.52 7.66
N ALA A 427 -2.75 -2.44 6.93
CA ALA A 427 -3.51 -1.32 7.48
C ALA A 427 -4.92 -1.75 7.95
N CYS A 428 -5.65 -2.56 7.17
CA CYS A 428 -6.94 -3.11 7.59
C CYS A 428 -6.85 -3.92 8.90
N CYS A 429 -5.80 -4.73 9.08
CA CYS A 429 -5.58 -5.49 10.32
C CYS A 429 -5.42 -4.57 11.53
N HIS A 430 -4.69 -3.47 11.38
CA HIS A 430 -4.56 -2.48 12.45
C HIS A 430 -5.89 -1.76 12.74
N LEU A 431 -6.64 -1.39 11.70
CA LEU A 431 -7.94 -0.72 11.85
C LEU A 431 -9.04 -1.61 12.44
N ALA A 432 -8.90 -2.93 12.41
CA ALA A 432 -9.91 -3.86 12.91
C ALA A 432 -10.07 -3.86 14.45
N VAL A 433 -9.12 -3.26 15.19
CA VAL A 433 -9.04 -3.33 16.67
C VAL A 433 -9.46 -2.00 17.31
N ASP A 434 -10.20 -2.05 18.42
CA ASP A 434 -10.71 -0.89 19.19
C ASP A 434 -9.61 -0.14 20.00
N ASN A 435 -8.59 0.40 19.33
CA ASN A 435 -7.68 1.40 19.91
C ASN A 435 -7.40 2.51 18.89
N VAL A 436 -8.23 3.55 18.94
CA VAL A 436 -8.33 4.53 17.86
C VAL A 436 -7.00 5.25 17.60
N GLN A 437 -6.24 5.68 18.61
CA GLN A 437 -5.09 6.55 18.32
C GLN A 437 -3.84 5.80 17.83
N LEU A 438 -3.46 4.72 18.52
CA LEU A 438 -2.25 3.96 18.17
C LEU A 438 -2.44 3.16 16.88
N CYS A 439 -3.60 2.52 16.69
CA CYS A 439 -3.86 1.70 15.51
C CYS A 439 -4.01 2.55 14.25
N LEU A 440 -4.56 3.77 14.34
CA LEU A 440 -4.60 4.68 13.19
C LEU A 440 -3.20 5.11 12.76
N GLN A 441 -2.31 5.39 13.71
CA GLN A 441 -0.91 5.72 13.42
C GLN A 441 -0.19 4.54 12.76
N LEU A 442 -0.38 3.32 13.26
CA LEU A 442 0.20 2.10 12.67
C LEU A 442 -0.36 1.83 11.27
N ALA A 443 -1.67 1.94 11.07
CA ALA A 443 -2.29 1.77 9.77
C ALA A 443 -1.76 2.78 8.73
N MET A 444 -1.67 4.06 9.12
CA MET A 444 -1.05 5.10 8.28
C MET A 444 0.42 4.80 8.03
N GLY A 445 1.16 4.34 9.05
CA GLY A 445 2.55 3.90 8.92
C GLY A 445 2.72 2.78 7.91
N SER A 446 1.87 1.74 7.92
CA SER A 446 1.89 0.65 6.95
C SER A 446 1.63 1.13 5.52
N LEU A 447 0.69 2.05 5.31
CA LEU A 447 0.42 2.60 3.96
C LEU A 447 1.59 3.46 3.46
N ILE A 448 2.17 4.31 4.32
CA ILE A 448 3.30 5.17 3.95
C ILE A 448 4.58 4.35 3.71
N ARG A 449 4.84 3.31 4.52
CA ARG A 449 5.95 2.37 4.31
C ARG A 449 5.72 1.47 3.09
N GLY A 450 4.47 1.32 2.66
CA GLY A 450 4.07 0.61 1.44
C GLY A 450 4.12 1.41 0.14
N ASN A 451 4.48 2.70 0.20
CA ASN A 451 4.39 3.68 -0.89
C ASN A 451 2.98 3.89 -1.47
N GLU A 452 1.92 3.64 -0.71
CA GLU A 452 0.53 3.94 -1.09
C GLU A 452 0.13 5.34 -0.58
N LEU A 453 0.92 6.36 -0.94
CA LEU A 453 0.85 7.72 -0.38
C LEU A 453 -0.50 8.40 -0.64
N GLU A 454 -1.06 8.24 -1.84
CA GLU A 454 -2.30 8.90 -2.20
C GLU A 454 -3.50 8.31 -1.46
N LEU A 455 -3.51 6.98 -1.28
CA LEU A 455 -4.53 6.31 -0.48
C LEU A 455 -4.38 6.69 1.00
N ALA A 456 -3.15 6.73 1.51
CA ALA A 456 -2.87 7.17 2.88
C ALA A 456 -3.36 8.62 3.11
N ALA A 457 -3.09 9.54 2.19
CA ALA A 457 -3.58 10.92 2.26
C ALA A 457 -5.12 10.97 2.30
N CYS A 458 -5.80 10.21 1.43
CA CYS A 458 -7.26 10.14 1.43
C CYS A 458 -7.81 9.66 2.78
N VAL A 459 -7.24 8.58 3.34
CA VAL A 459 -7.67 8.01 4.63
C VAL A 459 -7.37 8.97 5.78
N GLY A 460 -6.17 9.56 5.81
CA GLY A 460 -5.76 10.53 6.83
C GLY A 460 -6.67 11.77 6.89
N LEU A 461 -7.06 12.30 5.73
CA LEU A 461 -8.00 13.44 5.64
C LEU A 461 -9.39 13.10 6.18
N VAL A 462 -9.86 11.87 5.97
CA VAL A 462 -11.18 11.42 6.46
C VAL A 462 -11.16 11.09 7.96
N LEU A 463 -10.03 10.65 8.50
CA LEU A 463 -9.85 10.38 9.94
C LEU A 463 -9.61 11.65 10.77
N GLY A 464 -9.21 12.76 10.12
CA GLY A 464 -9.09 14.08 10.73
C GLY A 464 -8.04 14.17 11.84
N LYS A 465 -8.40 14.76 12.98
CA LYS A 465 -7.45 15.14 14.06
C LYS A 465 -6.64 13.98 14.63
N LEU A 466 -7.18 12.75 14.60
CA LEU A 466 -6.55 11.57 15.17
C LEU A 466 -5.30 11.11 14.39
N ALA A 467 -5.22 11.43 13.09
CA ALA A 467 -4.14 11.03 12.20
C ALA A 467 -3.30 12.24 11.71
N ASN A 468 -3.45 13.42 12.31
CA ASN A 468 -2.94 14.67 11.75
C ASN A 468 -1.41 14.66 11.52
N GLN A 469 -0.63 14.14 12.46
CA GLN A 469 0.84 14.06 12.32
C GLN A 469 1.27 13.12 11.18
N SER A 470 0.68 11.93 11.09
CA SER A 470 0.97 10.97 10.01
C SER A 470 0.47 11.47 8.66
N THR A 471 -0.65 12.19 8.63
CA THR A 471 -1.21 12.80 7.43
C THR A 471 -0.31 13.94 6.94
N ALA A 472 0.18 14.80 7.83
CA ALA A 472 1.13 15.85 7.53
C ALA A 472 2.41 15.29 6.88
N TYR A 473 2.97 14.22 7.46
CA TYR A 473 4.14 13.55 6.89
C TYR A 473 3.87 12.90 5.52
N CYS A 474 2.71 12.26 5.37
CA CYS A 474 2.28 11.70 4.08
C CYS A 474 2.16 12.79 3.00
N LEU A 475 1.53 13.92 3.32
CA LEU A 475 1.41 15.07 2.42
C LEU A 475 2.78 15.67 2.06
N GLN A 476 3.74 15.69 2.98
CA GLN A 476 5.12 16.10 2.70
C GLN A 476 5.79 15.17 1.68
N LEU A 477 5.69 13.86 1.85
CA LEU A 477 6.24 12.89 0.90
C LEU A 477 5.53 12.97 -0.46
N LEU A 478 4.21 13.16 -0.45
CA LEU A 478 3.43 13.31 -1.67
C LEU A 478 3.79 14.60 -2.41
N ALA A 479 4.01 15.71 -1.70
CA ALA A 479 4.51 16.94 -2.31
C ALA A 479 5.89 16.71 -2.95
N ARG A 480 6.79 15.95 -2.31
CA ARG A 480 8.10 15.58 -2.88
C ARG A 480 7.97 14.75 -4.15
N LYS A 481 7.08 13.76 -4.18
CA LYS A 481 6.76 12.98 -5.38
C LYS A 481 6.41 13.86 -6.58
N TYR A 482 5.67 14.94 -6.32
CA TYR A 482 5.17 15.85 -7.36
C TYR A 482 6.01 17.11 -7.57
N MET A 483 7.23 17.17 -7.04
CA MET A 483 8.24 18.20 -7.40
C MET A 483 8.79 17.95 -8.81
N THR A 484 7.91 17.90 -9.80
CA THR A 484 8.24 17.78 -11.22
C THR A 484 7.45 18.83 -11.99
N THR A 485 7.96 19.26 -13.14
CA THR A 485 7.21 20.13 -14.05
C THR A 485 6.20 19.25 -14.80
N PRO A 486 4.88 19.53 -14.80
CA PRO A 486 4.15 20.75 -14.39
C PRO A 486 3.45 20.70 -13.01
N THR A 487 3.63 19.64 -12.21
CA THR A 487 2.86 19.44 -10.96
C THR A 487 3.33 20.26 -9.76
N TRP A 488 4.37 21.09 -9.92
CA TRP A 488 4.96 21.88 -8.83
C TRP A 488 3.97 22.76 -8.07
N GLU A 489 3.03 23.38 -8.79
CA GLU A 489 2.00 24.22 -8.19
C GLU A 489 1.05 23.41 -7.29
N LEU A 490 0.74 22.17 -7.67
CA LEU A 490 -0.11 21.27 -6.90
C LEU A 490 0.60 20.78 -5.64
N SER A 491 1.93 20.65 -5.68
CA SER A 491 2.75 20.36 -4.51
C SER A 491 2.66 21.46 -3.46
N ALA A 492 2.59 22.73 -3.88
CA ALA A 492 2.37 23.85 -2.95
C ALA A 492 0.98 23.77 -2.31
N ASP A 493 -0.05 23.49 -3.11
CA ASP A 493 -1.43 23.34 -2.62
C ASP A 493 -1.55 22.20 -1.60
N LEU A 494 -0.83 21.08 -1.79
CA LEU A 494 -0.77 20.00 -0.80
C LEU A 494 -0.13 20.45 0.52
N LEU A 495 1.00 21.18 0.46
CA LEU A 495 1.70 21.64 1.65
C LEU A 495 0.89 22.69 2.43
N GLN A 496 0.03 23.45 1.73
CA GLN A 496 -0.91 24.38 2.39
C GLN A 496 -1.95 23.67 3.27
N MET A 497 -2.22 22.38 3.04
CA MET A 497 -3.12 21.58 3.88
C MET A 497 -2.50 21.16 5.22
N VAL A 498 -1.17 21.29 5.38
CA VAL A 498 -0.42 20.85 6.55
C VAL A 498 -0.32 21.98 7.59
N PRO A 499 -0.55 21.73 8.90
CA PRO A 499 -0.25 22.71 9.95
C PRO A 499 1.26 22.95 10.04
N ASP A 500 1.69 24.19 10.31
CA ASP A 500 3.11 24.60 10.39
C ASP A 500 3.93 24.37 9.10
N ASN A 501 3.35 24.79 7.96
CA ASN A 501 3.90 24.57 6.62
C ASN A 501 5.06 25.48 6.20
N HIS A 502 5.42 26.51 6.98
CA HIS A 502 6.35 27.55 6.55
C HIS A 502 7.71 27.01 6.10
N ILE A 503 8.28 26.04 6.81
CA ILE A 503 9.58 25.43 6.46
C ILE A 503 9.46 24.59 5.18
N LEU A 504 8.37 23.83 5.04
CA LEU A 504 8.13 22.97 3.87
C LEU A 504 7.91 23.79 2.60
N LEU A 505 7.18 24.91 2.71
CA LEU A 505 6.98 25.85 1.61
C LEU A 505 8.29 26.54 1.21
N VAL A 506 9.15 26.89 2.18
CA VAL A 506 10.49 27.43 1.90
C VAL A 506 11.33 26.40 1.12
N GLN A 507 11.34 25.14 1.56
CA GLN A 507 12.04 24.06 0.87
C GLN A 507 11.54 23.87 -0.57
N LEU A 508 10.23 23.93 -0.79
CA LEU A 508 9.63 23.82 -2.13
C LEU A 508 9.99 24.99 -3.03
N CYS A 509 9.97 26.22 -2.51
CA CYS A 509 10.30 27.43 -3.26
C CYS A 509 11.80 27.49 -3.60
N ALA A 510 12.65 27.14 -2.64
CA ALA A 510 14.11 27.09 -2.82
C ALA A 510 14.53 26.18 -3.98
N PHE A 511 13.84 25.05 -4.17
CA PHE A 511 14.18 24.06 -5.18
C PHE A 511 13.48 24.30 -6.53
N TYR A 512 12.63 25.33 -6.66
CA TYR A 512 11.87 25.58 -7.89
C TYR A 512 12.79 25.99 -9.05
N PRO A 513 12.74 25.31 -10.22
CA PRO A 513 13.65 25.54 -11.33
C PRO A 513 13.29 26.74 -12.24
N GLY A 514 12.45 27.68 -11.76
CA GLY A 514 11.97 28.81 -12.55
C GLY A 514 12.92 30.02 -12.60
N SER A 515 12.59 30.96 -13.48
CA SER A 515 13.20 32.30 -13.52
C SER A 515 12.90 33.09 -12.24
N SER A 516 13.66 34.16 -11.95
CA SER A 516 13.43 34.99 -10.76
C SER A 516 12.01 35.57 -10.69
N ALA A 517 11.43 35.96 -11.83
CA ALA A 517 10.06 36.46 -11.91
C ALA A 517 9.00 35.39 -11.63
N GLU A 518 9.23 34.15 -12.09
CA GLU A 518 8.36 33.01 -11.79
C GLU A 518 8.49 32.58 -10.32
N LEU A 519 9.71 32.65 -9.77
CA LEU A 519 9.99 32.44 -8.35
C LEU A 519 9.25 33.45 -7.46
N ASP A 520 9.32 34.75 -7.76
CA ASP A 520 8.61 35.77 -6.98
C ASP A 520 7.08 35.58 -7.06
N ARG A 521 6.54 35.21 -8.22
CA ARG A 521 5.13 34.85 -8.37
C ARG A 521 4.77 33.63 -7.51
N PHE A 522 5.66 32.64 -7.44
CA PHE A 522 5.48 31.44 -6.65
C PHE A 522 5.60 31.71 -5.15
N HIS A 523 6.53 32.58 -4.72
CA HIS A 523 6.67 33.08 -3.35
C HIS A 523 5.39 33.77 -2.91
N HIS A 524 4.84 34.67 -3.73
CA HIS A 524 3.59 35.36 -3.43
C HIS A 524 2.43 34.37 -3.25
N ARG A 525 2.34 33.32 -4.06
CA ARG A 525 1.32 32.26 -3.89
C ARG A 525 1.49 31.49 -2.58
N CYS A 526 2.73 31.27 -2.14
CA CYS A 526 3.04 30.59 -0.89
C CYS A 526 3.00 31.52 0.34
N GLY A 527 2.70 32.81 0.18
CA GLY A 527 2.72 33.80 1.26
C GLY A 527 4.12 34.11 1.79
N LEU A 528 5.16 33.95 0.95
CA LEU A 528 6.55 34.23 1.29
C LEU A 528 7.01 35.59 0.72
N PRO A 529 7.99 36.26 1.37
CA PRO A 529 8.56 37.51 0.88
C PRO A 529 9.26 37.35 -0.47
N SER A 530 9.41 38.47 -1.18
CA SER A 530 10.14 38.50 -2.46
C SER A 530 11.60 38.10 -2.28
N THR A 531 12.25 37.69 -3.37
CA THR A 531 13.67 37.29 -3.36
C THR A 531 14.60 38.37 -2.79
N GLU A 532 14.29 39.65 -3.05
CA GLU A 532 15.07 40.79 -2.56
C GLU A 532 14.83 41.09 -1.07
N GLU A 533 13.58 41.00 -0.61
CA GLU A 533 13.23 41.11 0.82
C GLU A 533 13.82 39.95 1.64
N CYS A 534 13.92 38.75 1.06
CA CYS A 534 14.59 37.62 1.69
C CYS A 534 16.07 37.93 1.94
N ARG A 535 16.74 38.63 1.01
CA ARG A 535 18.16 39.01 1.19
C ARG A 535 18.34 39.93 2.39
N THR A 536 17.51 40.95 2.53
CA THR A 536 17.60 41.89 3.66
C THR A 536 17.29 41.20 5.00
N LEU A 537 16.26 40.35 5.04
CA LEU A 537 15.92 39.58 6.24
C LEU A 537 17.03 38.59 6.64
N ALA A 538 17.75 38.04 5.66
CA ALA A 538 18.89 37.17 5.92
C ALA A 538 20.04 37.92 6.58
N GLU A 539 20.40 39.10 6.07
CA GLU A 539 21.45 39.96 6.63
C GLU A 539 21.11 40.42 8.07
N GLU A 540 19.84 40.76 8.32
CA GLU A 540 19.34 41.07 9.66
C GLU A 540 19.45 39.87 10.61
N ALA A 541 19.05 38.67 10.17
CA ALA A 541 19.15 37.46 10.98
C ALA A 541 20.60 37.08 11.32
N VAL A 542 21.53 37.28 10.38
CA VAL A 542 22.98 37.12 10.63
C VAL A 542 23.45 38.08 11.71
N SER A 543 23.00 39.34 11.67
CA SER A 543 23.37 40.36 12.67
C SER A 543 22.82 40.05 14.07
N GLN A 544 21.68 39.37 14.16
CA GLN A 544 21.03 38.96 15.40
C GLN A 544 21.56 37.63 15.95
N GLY A 545 22.38 36.90 15.18
CA GLY A 545 22.90 35.60 15.55
C GLY A 545 21.93 34.42 15.39
N ASP A 546 20.77 34.63 14.74
CA ASP A 546 19.84 33.54 14.40
C ASP A 546 20.25 32.89 13.07
N LEU A 547 21.15 31.90 13.17
CA LEU A 547 21.66 31.19 12.00
C LEU A 547 20.59 30.39 11.25
N PHE A 548 19.56 29.88 11.93
CA PHE A 548 18.54 29.07 11.27
C PHE A 548 17.70 29.94 10.33
N SER A 549 17.25 31.10 10.81
CA SER A 549 16.55 32.09 9.98
C SER A 549 17.45 32.68 8.89
N ALA A 550 18.73 32.91 9.18
CA ALA A 550 19.70 33.39 8.18
C ALA A 550 19.87 32.40 7.01
N VAL A 551 20.07 31.11 7.29
CA VAL A 551 20.18 30.06 6.26
C VAL A 551 18.89 29.94 5.47
N LYS A 552 17.73 29.99 6.16
CA LYS A 552 16.40 29.95 5.56
C LYS A 552 16.18 31.08 4.55
N PHE A 553 16.49 32.31 4.90
CA PHE A 553 16.25 33.47 4.03
C PHE A 553 17.30 33.59 2.91
N HIS A 554 18.57 33.27 3.18
CA HIS A 554 19.58 33.21 2.11
C HIS A 554 19.24 32.14 1.06
N LEU A 555 18.64 31.02 1.45
CA LEU A 555 18.22 29.97 0.51
C LEU A 555 17.13 30.46 -0.47
N LEU A 556 16.26 31.38 -0.04
CA LEU A 556 15.21 32.00 -0.86
C LEU A 556 15.68 33.23 -1.64
N SER A 557 16.90 33.69 -1.39
CA SER A 557 17.47 34.88 -2.04
C SER A 557 18.06 34.55 -3.42
N SER A 558 18.51 35.58 -4.13
CA SER A 558 19.27 35.44 -5.38
C SER A 558 20.60 34.71 -5.23
N GLU A 559 21.14 34.61 -4.00
CA GLU A 559 22.45 34.02 -3.69
C GLU A 559 22.35 32.88 -2.65
N PRO A 560 21.84 31.69 -3.04
CA PRO A 560 21.74 30.53 -2.14
C PRO A 560 23.11 29.96 -1.72
N GLU A 561 24.21 30.37 -2.36
CA GLU A 561 25.57 29.94 -2.04
C GLU A 561 26.01 30.39 -0.65
N ASN A 562 25.57 31.57 -0.21
CA ASN A 562 25.88 32.12 1.09
C ASN A 562 25.27 31.25 2.21
N ALA A 563 24.05 30.70 1.98
CA ALA A 563 23.42 29.77 2.91
C ALA A 563 24.27 28.51 3.11
N LEU A 564 24.88 27.98 2.03
CA LEU A 564 25.71 26.78 2.07
C LEU A 564 26.97 26.99 2.92
N GLN A 565 27.68 28.09 2.70
CA GLN A 565 28.92 28.40 3.44
C GLN A 565 28.64 28.66 4.93
N LEU A 566 27.58 29.43 5.24
CA LEU A 566 27.17 29.72 6.61
C LEU A 566 26.75 28.44 7.35
N GLY A 567 25.91 27.61 6.72
CA GLY A 567 25.40 26.39 7.33
C GLY A 567 26.46 25.31 7.53
N ILE A 568 27.35 25.09 6.55
CA ILE A 568 28.45 24.12 6.70
C ILE A 568 29.40 24.52 7.84
N ARG A 569 29.79 25.79 7.91
CA ARG A 569 30.67 26.29 8.98
C ARG A 569 30.07 26.02 10.36
N HIS A 570 28.80 26.32 10.53
CA HIS A 570 28.09 26.06 11.79
C HIS A 570 28.05 24.57 12.13
N ILE A 571 27.73 23.70 11.17
CA ILE A 571 27.69 22.25 11.40
C ILE A 571 29.08 21.72 11.79
N LYS A 572 30.15 22.21 11.17
CA LYS A 572 31.53 21.82 11.54
C LYS A 572 31.88 22.24 12.96
N GLU A 573 31.52 23.46 13.37
CA GLU A 573 31.72 23.94 14.74
C GLU A 573 30.96 23.06 15.75
N GLN A 574 29.71 22.72 15.46
CA GLN A 574 28.90 21.84 16.34
C GLN A 574 29.43 20.40 16.39
N LEU A 575 29.85 19.83 15.26
CA LEU A 575 30.44 18.49 15.21
C LEU A 575 31.78 18.38 15.95
N SER A 576 32.49 19.50 16.10
CA SER A 576 33.72 19.56 16.90
C SER A 576 33.48 19.58 18.41
N GLY A 577 32.23 19.79 18.85
CA GLY A 577 31.80 19.71 20.25
C GLY A 577 31.58 18.27 20.73
N SER A 578 31.56 18.07 22.05
CA SER A 578 31.38 16.76 22.69
C SER A 578 29.93 16.25 22.72
N ASP A 579 28.95 17.16 22.74
CA ASP A 579 27.55 16.88 23.09
C ASP A 579 26.58 17.35 22.00
N TRP A 580 26.74 16.85 20.78
CA TRP A 580 25.80 17.10 19.69
C TRP A 580 24.81 15.94 19.51
N THR A 581 23.62 16.26 19.01
CA THR A 581 22.59 15.28 18.65
C THR A 581 22.16 15.46 17.20
N VAL A 582 21.62 14.41 16.58
CA VAL A 582 21.15 14.46 15.18
C VAL A 582 20.05 15.52 15.00
N ASP A 583 19.22 15.75 16.01
CA ASP A 583 18.09 16.69 15.92
C ASP A 583 18.54 18.16 15.89
N MET A 584 19.72 18.48 16.42
CA MET A 584 20.30 19.82 16.31
C MET A 584 20.85 20.11 14.91
N LEU A 585 21.47 19.11 14.28
CA LEU A 585 22.16 19.28 12.99
C LEU A 585 21.23 19.09 11.79
N HIS A 586 20.26 18.19 11.90
CA HIS A 586 19.42 17.77 10.78
C HIS A 586 18.58 18.92 10.17
N PRO A 587 17.94 19.84 10.93
CA PRO A 587 17.12 20.89 10.32
C PRO A 587 17.89 21.83 9.39
N ILE A 588 19.11 22.25 9.78
CA ILE A 588 19.97 23.12 8.96
C ILE A 588 20.48 22.34 7.74
N LEU A 589 20.86 21.08 7.93
CA LEU A 589 21.33 20.21 6.85
C LEU A 589 20.23 19.90 5.83
N ASP A 590 19.00 19.66 6.31
CA ASP A 590 17.83 19.43 5.45
C ASP A 590 17.53 20.68 4.63
N LEU A 591 17.54 21.89 5.21
CA LEU A 591 17.39 23.14 4.45
C LEU A 591 18.45 23.28 3.34
N MET A 592 19.73 23.07 3.65
CA MET A 592 20.81 23.14 2.64
C MET A 592 20.67 22.09 1.55
N SER A 593 20.00 20.97 1.81
CA SER A 593 19.77 19.95 0.79
C SER A 593 18.78 20.36 -0.31
N PHE A 594 18.02 21.43 -0.11
CA PHE A 594 17.10 22.00 -1.10
C PHE A 594 17.73 23.09 -1.96
N ILE A 595 19.05 23.30 -1.89
CA ILE A 595 19.76 24.13 -2.87
C ILE A 595 19.60 23.50 -4.27
N ARG A 596 19.26 24.34 -5.25
CA ARG A 596 19.04 23.88 -6.62
C ARG A 596 20.29 23.20 -7.20
N THR A 597 20.07 22.11 -7.92
CA THR A 597 21.13 21.23 -8.44
C THR A 597 22.04 21.93 -9.46
N ASP A 598 21.50 22.86 -10.26
CA ASP A 598 22.24 23.70 -11.21
C ASP A 598 23.27 24.62 -10.53
N HIS A 599 22.92 25.18 -9.35
CA HIS A 599 23.85 25.98 -8.55
C HIS A 599 24.87 25.10 -7.84
N LEU A 600 24.45 23.96 -7.29
CA LEU A 600 25.32 23.06 -6.56
C LEU A 600 26.41 22.40 -7.44
N ILE A 601 26.14 22.18 -8.73
CA ILE A 601 27.09 21.56 -9.67
C ILE A 601 28.15 22.55 -10.19
N GLN A 602 28.01 23.85 -9.93
CA GLN A 602 28.99 24.85 -10.36
C GLN A 602 30.39 24.56 -9.82
N SER A 603 31.41 24.81 -10.65
CA SER A 603 32.81 24.47 -10.34
C SER A 603 33.33 25.15 -9.07
N ARG A 604 32.83 26.37 -8.76
CA ARG A 604 33.21 27.16 -7.58
C ARG A 604 32.79 26.53 -6.25
N LEU A 605 31.73 25.72 -6.25
CA LEU A 605 31.17 25.11 -5.05
C LEU A 605 31.58 23.64 -4.89
N THR A 606 32.58 23.16 -5.63
CA THR A 606 32.98 21.74 -5.63
C THR A 606 33.36 21.24 -4.23
N GLU A 607 34.10 22.04 -3.46
CA GLU A 607 34.51 21.72 -2.09
C GLU A 607 33.29 21.71 -1.14
N ALA A 608 32.53 22.81 -1.10
CA ALA A 608 31.33 22.93 -0.27
C ALA A 608 30.26 21.87 -0.58
N ARG A 609 30.08 21.51 -1.86
CA ARG A 609 29.23 20.39 -2.28
C ARG A 609 29.72 19.08 -1.71
N SER A 610 31.03 18.83 -1.75
CA SER A 610 31.61 17.58 -1.25
C SER A 610 31.42 17.45 0.25
N GLU A 611 31.59 18.56 0.98
CA GLU A 611 31.31 18.65 2.41
C GLU A 611 29.85 18.36 2.73
N LEU A 612 28.92 19.00 2.00
CA LEU A 612 27.49 18.76 2.15
C LEU A 612 27.13 17.28 1.92
N LEU A 613 27.64 16.65 0.87
CA LEU A 613 27.36 15.24 0.57
C LEU A 613 27.88 14.30 1.65
N ILE A 614 29.07 14.56 2.20
CA ILE A 614 29.64 13.77 3.29
C ILE A 614 28.80 13.93 4.56
N LEU A 615 28.43 15.16 4.92
CA LEU A 615 27.60 15.45 6.10
C LEU A 615 26.21 14.83 5.97
N CYS A 616 25.56 14.93 4.81
CA CYS A 616 24.28 14.26 4.53
C CYS A 616 24.39 12.74 4.56
N GLY A 617 25.47 12.16 4.02
CA GLY A 617 25.71 10.72 4.07
C GLY A 617 25.84 10.21 5.51
N TYR A 618 26.62 10.90 6.35
CA TYR A 618 26.84 10.51 7.74
C TYR A 618 25.58 10.67 8.61
N ILE A 619 24.95 11.86 8.58
CA ILE A 619 23.72 12.10 9.34
C ILE A 619 22.58 11.21 8.82
N GLY A 620 22.51 10.98 7.51
CA GLY A 620 21.60 10.02 6.90
C GLY A 620 21.79 8.59 7.42
N ALA A 621 23.04 8.15 7.64
CA ALA A 621 23.32 6.84 8.23
C ALA A 621 22.78 6.73 9.66
N LEU A 622 22.96 7.77 10.49
CA LEU A 622 22.44 7.81 11.85
C LEU A 622 20.89 7.83 11.87
N LEU A 623 20.27 8.57 10.94
CA LEU A 623 18.81 8.56 10.75
C LEU A 623 18.30 7.20 10.26
N ALA A 624 19.05 6.50 9.41
CA ALA A 624 18.71 5.15 8.96
C ALA A 624 18.75 4.15 10.13
N ILE A 625 19.73 4.25 11.03
CA ILE A 625 19.77 3.44 12.26
C ILE A 625 18.55 3.76 13.14
N ARG A 626 18.24 5.05 13.33
CA ARG A 626 17.05 5.49 14.07
C ARG A 626 15.77 4.85 13.55
N ARG A 627 15.59 4.80 12.23
CA ARG A 627 14.39 4.24 11.57
C ARG A 627 14.43 2.72 11.38
N SER A 628 15.51 2.06 11.79
CA SER A 628 15.75 0.62 11.58
C SER A 628 15.80 0.20 10.11
N TYR A 629 16.38 1.02 9.24
CA TYR A 629 16.61 0.71 7.83
C TYR A 629 17.90 -0.10 7.63
N CYS A 630 17.90 -1.33 8.11
CA CYS A 630 19.11 -2.17 8.19
C CYS A 630 19.80 -2.42 6.84
N SER A 631 19.06 -2.42 5.71
CA SER A 631 19.64 -2.68 4.38
C SER A 631 20.55 -1.55 3.89
N ILE A 632 20.20 -0.29 4.17
CA ILE A 632 20.92 0.88 3.63
C ILE A 632 22.00 1.42 4.56
N VAL A 633 21.98 1.07 5.86
CA VAL A 633 22.98 1.58 6.84
C VAL A 633 24.41 1.29 6.38
N PRO A 634 24.81 0.06 6.00
CA PRO A 634 26.14 -0.19 5.47
C PRO A 634 26.46 0.63 4.21
N ALA A 635 25.50 0.77 3.30
CA ALA A 635 25.66 1.50 2.05
C ALA A 635 25.91 3.00 2.28
N LEU A 636 25.26 3.62 3.27
CA LEU A 636 25.46 5.03 3.63
C LEU A 636 26.84 5.29 4.27
N TYR A 637 27.32 4.40 5.14
CA TYR A 637 28.67 4.48 5.69
C TYR A 637 29.73 4.29 4.61
N GLU A 638 29.53 3.33 3.70
CA GLU A 638 30.44 3.12 2.56
C GLU A 638 30.45 4.32 1.61
N TYR A 639 29.27 4.86 1.26
CA TYR A 639 29.12 6.07 0.47
C TYR A 639 29.93 7.24 1.06
N THR A 640 29.79 7.48 2.36
CA THR A 640 30.49 8.55 3.08
C THR A 640 32.01 8.31 3.06
N SER A 641 32.46 7.08 3.27
CA SER A 641 33.88 6.71 3.22
C SER A 641 34.48 6.88 1.82
N GLN A 642 33.77 6.47 0.77
CA GLN A 642 34.22 6.62 -0.61
C GLN A 642 34.32 8.09 -1.02
N LEU A 643 33.40 8.94 -0.58
CA LEU A 643 33.47 10.39 -0.83
C LEU A 643 34.67 11.05 -0.15
N MET A 644 34.97 10.69 1.10
CA MET A 644 36.14 11.19 1.82
C MET A 644 37.46 10.70 1.23
N LYS A 645 37.52 9.50 0.62
CA LYS A 645 38.73 9.00 -0.06
C LYS A 645 38.99 9.67 -1.40
N ARG A 646 37.93 10.00 -2.14
CA ARG A 646 38.02 10.55 -3.51
C ARG A 646 38.29 12.05 -3.55
N ARG A 647 38.06 12.77 -2.45
CA ARG A 647 38.09 14.23 -2.41
C ARG A 647 38.87 14.69 -1.18
N GLU A 648 39.81 15.62 -1.36
CA GLU A 648 40.47 16.28 -0.23
C GLU A 648 39.48 17.29 0.36
N VAL A 649 38.95 17.01 1.55
CA VAL A 649 37.89 17.81 2.16
C VAL A 649 38.13 17.98 3.67
N CYS A 650 37.87 19.17 4.21
CA CYS A 650 38.07 19.50 5.62
C CYS A 650 36.78 19.29 6.43
N VAL A 651 36.46 18.03 6.75
CA VAL A 651 35.32 17.66 7.63
C VAL A 651 35.86 17.10 8.96
N PRO A 652 35.26 17.42 10.13
CA PRO A 652 35.67 16.89 11.44
C PRO A 652 35.25 15.41 11.64
N LEU A 653 35.48 14.56 10.65
CA LEU A 653 35.15 13.12 10.67
C LEU A 653 36.36 12.32 10.20
N LYS A 654 36.60 11.16 10.83
CA LYS A 654 37.69 10.24 10.47
C LYS A 654 37.13 8.95 9.88
N ILE A 655 37.81 8.39 8.88
CA ILE A 655 37.39 7.13 8.25
C ILE A 655 37.41 5.98 9.27
N GLU A 656 38.39 5.97 10.19
CA GLU A 656 38.52 4.94 11.23
C GLU A 656 37.34 4.97 12.21
N GLN A 657 36.84 6.17 12.52
CA GLN A 657 35.66 6.35 13.37
C GLN A 657 34.41 5.78 12.69
N LEU A 658 34.22 6.05 11.40
CA LEU A 658 33.09 5.51 10.64
C LEU A 658 33.10 3.98 10.58
N SER A 659 34.27 3.36 10.38
CA SER A 659 34.39 1.90 10.40
C SER A 659 34.09 1.31 11.78
N ALA A 660 34.58 1.94 12.85
CA ALA A 660 34.34 1.49 14.22
C ALA A 660 32.85 1.56 14.59
N GLU A 661 32.18 2.67 14.26
CA GLU A 661 30.73 2.85 14.47
C GLU A 661 29.91 1.80 13.71
N LEU A 662 30.26 1.53 12.44
CA LEU A 662 29.57 0.53 11.62
C LEU A 662 29.77 -0.90 12.16
N ASP A 663 30.98 -1.24 12.58
CA ASP A 663 31.28 -2.57 13.14
C ASP A 663 30.61 -2.77 14.50
N ALA A 664 30.57 -1.73 15.34
CA ALA A 664 29.84 -1.73 16.60
C ALA A 664 28.33 -1.92 16.38
N TRP A 665 27.75 -1.23 15.40
CA TRP A 665 26.35 -1.40 15.02
C TRP A 665 26.05 -2.82 14.52
N ARG A 666 26.86 -3.37 13.60
CA ARG A 666 26.70 -4.75 13.11
C ARG A 666 26.76 -5.78 14.24
N ALA A 667 27.72 -5.65 15.14
CA ALA A 667 27.92 -6.57 16.26
C ALA A 667 26.77 -6.57 17.28
N CYS A 668 26.08 -5.43 17.46
CA CYS A 668 24.99 -5.30 18.41
C CYS A 668 23.61 -5.60 17.81
N THR A 669 23.44 -5.53 16.48
CA THR A 669 22.14 -5.67 15.81
C THR A 669 21.98 -6.94 14.98
N GLN A 670 23.07 -7.54 14.48
CA GLN A 670 22.98 -8.78 13.69
C GLN A 670 23.03 -10.02 14.59
N THR A 671 22.13 -10.96 14.34
CA THR A 671 22.03 -12.22 15.08
C THR A 671 23.25 -13.10 14.80
N GLY A 672 24.17 -13.22 15.77
CA GLY A 672 25.25 -14.22 15.70
C GLY A 672 26.56 -13.88 16.41
N GLY A 673 26.82 -12.62 16.79
CA GLY A 673 28.06 -12.21 17.47
C GLY A 673 27.83 -11.76 18.91
N ILE A 674 28.76 -12.09 19.82
CA ILE A 674 28.80 -11.46 21.16
C ILE A 674 29.63 -10.17 21.02
N PRO A 675 29.05 -8.97 21.20
CA PRO A 675 29.78 -7.72 21.03
C PRO A 675 30.80 -7.51 22.15
N SER A 676 31.99 -7.03 21.79
CA SER A 676 33.07 -6.69 22.73
C SER A 676 32.71 -5.48 23.60
N GLU A 677 33.43 -5.28 24.72
CA GLU A 677 33.16 -4.14 25.61
C GLU A 677 33.41 -2.78 24.94
N SER A 678 34.38 -2.69 24.03
CA SER A 678 34.64 -1.48 23.24
C SER A 678 33.51 -1.20 22.25
N GLN A 679 33.02 -2.23 21.53
CA GLN A 679 31.90 -2.12 20.61
C GLN A 679 30.61 -1.69 21.32
N ARG A 680 30.36 -2.22 22.53
CA ARG A 680 29.20 -1.79 23.34
C ARG A 680 29.31 -0.32 23.75
N LYS A 681 30.50 0.16 24.14
CA LYS A 681 30.71 1.57 24.51
C LYS A 681 30.51 2.51 23.32
N GLU A 682 31.00 2.13 22.14
CA GLU A 682 30.79 2.87 20.90
C GLU A 682 29.31 2.87 20.48
N PHE A 683 28.63 1.72 20.57
CA PHE A 683 27.19 1.62 20.32
C PHE A 683 26.36 2.48 21.29
N CYS A 684 26.68 2.49 22.59
CA CYS A 684 26.03 3.37 23.56
C CYS A 684 26.29 4.87 23.30
N CYS A 685 27.41 5.23 22.69
CA CYS A 685 27.68 6.60 22.26
C CYS A 685 26.81 6.97 21.04
N LEU A 686 26.72 6.04 20.08
CA LEU A 686 25.87 6.16 18.91
C LEU A 686 24.38 6.25 19.27
N GLU A 687 23.90 5.43 20.21
CA GLU A 687 22.53 5.52 20.74
C GLU A 687 22.24 6.87 21.38
N ARG A 688 23.18 7.45 22.14
CA ARG A 688 23.02 8.80 22.72
C ARG A 688 22.89 9.89 21.67
N ARG A 689 23.59 9.78 20.54
CA ARG A 689 23.47 10.75 19.42
C ARG A 689 22.17 10.59 18.64
N ILE A 690 21.63 9.37 18.61
CA ILE A 690 20.44 9.00 17.84
C ILE A 690 19.15 9.20 18.64
N GLN A 691 19.18 9.13 19.98
CA GLN A 691 17.98 9.32 20.80
C GLN A 691 17.32 10.67 20.47
N PRO A 692 16.00 10.68 20.23
CA PRO A 692 15.32 11.90 19.87
C PRO A 692 15.15 12.80 21.10
N SER A 693 15.32 14.10 20.90
CA SER A 693 15.22 15.15 21.92
C SER A 693 13.77 15.38 22.38
N GLU A 694 12.80 15.07 21.53
CA GLU A 694 11.38 14.90 21.88
C GLU A 694 10.94 13.48 21.51
N PRO A 695 10.05 12.81 22.28
CA PRO A 695 9.41 11.57 21.86
C PRO A 695 8.40 11.87 20.74
N ALA A 696 8.90 12.23 19.56
CA ALA A 696 8.10 12.30 18.36
C ALA A 696 7.52 10.91 18.09
N ALA A 697 6.21 10.87 17.81
CA ALA A 697 5.43 9.64 17.70
C ALA A 697 6.13 8.61 16.79
N PRO A 698 6.01 7.30 17.08
CA PRO A 698 6.75 6.21 16.43
C PRO A 698 6.25 5.90 15.01
N VAL A 699 6.07 6.92 14.16
CA VAL A 699 5.24 6.81 12.96
C VAL A 699 5.90 5.97 11.86
N LEU A 700 7.24 5.84 11.81
CA LEU A 700 7.94 5.09 10.74
C LEU A 700 9.18 4.32 11.21
N HIS A 701 9.06 3.45 12.21
CA HIS A 701 10.09 2.44 12.47
C HIS A 701 9.87 1.20 11.61
N GLY A 702 10.94 0.68 11.02
CA GLY A 702 10.95 -0.55 10.22
C GLY A 702 11.03 -0.29 8.71
N ALA A 703 11.53 -1.29 7.97
CA ALA A 703 11.81 -1.19 6.53
C ALA A 703 10.57 -0.89 5.67
N ASP A 704 10.79 -0.25 4.52
CA ASP A 704 9.75 -0.01 3.53
C ASP A 704 9.59 -1.23 2.61
N TYR A 705 8.34 -1.62 2.33
CA TYR A 705 8.01 -2.77 1.46
C TYR A 705 6.90 -2.37 0.50
N VAL A 706 7.26 -2.18 -0.77
CA VAL A 706 6.33 -1.76 -1.81
C VAL A 706 5.47 -2.92 -2.29
N THR A 707 4.28 -2.62 -2.80
CA THR A 707 3.44 -3.58 -3.49
C THR A 707 4.21 -4.25 -4.63
N GLY A 708 4.37 -5.58 -4.54
CA GLY A 708 5.11 -6.37 -5.52
C GLY A 708 6.61 -6.56 -5.24
N SER A 709 7.13 -6.18 -4.07
CA SER A 709 8.53 -6.44 -3.69
C SER A 709 8.93 -7.92 -3.74
N ASN A 710 7.97 -8.82 -3.51
CA ASN A 710 8.20 -10.28 -3.54
C ASN A 710 7.97 -10.90 -4.92
N LEU A 711 7.74 -10.10 -5.96
CA LEU A 711 7.68 -10.62 -7.32
C LEU A 711 9.04 -11.22 -7.70
N PRO A 712 9.06 -12.36 -8.40
CA PRO A 712 10.30 -13.03 -8.73
C PRO A 712 11.21 -12.13 -9.57
N SER A 713 12.53 -12.27 -9.41
CA SER A 713 13.50 -11.50 -10.20
C SER A 713 13.43 -11.96 -11.66
N HIS A 714 12.90 -11.12 -12.55
CA HIS A 714 12.59 -11.51 -13.92
C HIS A 714 13.72 -11.27 -14.93
N SER A 715 14.86 -10.67 -14.53
CA SER A 715 16.01 -10.49 -15.43
C SER A 715 17.33 -10.94 -14.80
N ASP A 716 18.17 -11.60 -15.60
CA ASP A 716 19.58 -11.85 -15.27
C ASP A 716 20.44 -10.57 -15.33
N LEU A 717 19.85 -9.39 -15.57
CA LEU A 717 20.55 -8.17 -15.98
C LEU A 717 20.72 -7.11 -14.89
N GLN A 718 19.85 -7.05 -13.88
CA GLN A 718 19.87 -5.96 -12.91
C GLN A 718 20.24 -6.43 -11.49
N LEU A 719 21.48 -6.09 -11.11
CA LEU A 719 22.02 -6.32 -9.78
C LEU A 719 21.91 -5.03 -8.96
N SER A 720 21.62 -5.16 -7.67
CA SER A 720 21.62 -4.03 -6.74
C SER A 720 23.04 -3.50 -6.58
N CYS A 721 23.24 -2.19 -6.74
CA CYS A 721 24.55 -1.58 -6.49
C CYS A 721 24.95 -1.59 -5.00
N PHE A 722 24.01 -1.83 -4.07
CA PHE A 722 24.30 -1.94 -2.64
C PHE A 722 24.74 -3.34 -2.23
N THR A 723 24.06 -4.38 -2.74
CA THR A 723 24.27 -5.75 -2.26
C THR A 723 24.94 -6.66 -3.28
N GLY A 724 24.97 -6.28 -4.55
CA GLY A 724 25.44 -7.13 -5.66
C GLY A 724 24.51 -8.32 -5.96
N HIS A 725 23.36 -8.43 -5.28
CA HIS A 725 22.38 -9.48 -5.51
C HIS A 725 21.34 -9.07 -6.55
N ARG A 726 20.65 -10.07 -7.10
CA ARG A 726 19.53 -9.87 -8.04
C ARG A 726 18.38 -9.14 -7.33
N ILE A 727 17.84 -8.13 -7.99
CA ILE A 727 16.71 -7.36 -7.45
C ILE A 727 15.42 -8.16 -7.66
N GLN A 728 14.65 -8.34 -6.59
CA GLN A 728 13.28 -8.87 -6.63
C GLN A 728 12.29 -7.69 -6.61
N GLY A 729 11.19 -7.83 -7.34
CA GLY A 729 10.19 -6.77 -7.45
C GLY A 729 10.65 -5.54 -8.27
N PRO A 730 10.04 -4.36 -8.01
CA PRO A 730 10.28 -3.16 -8.80
C PRO A 730 11.71 -2.62 -8.62
N VAL A 731 12.33 -2.24 -9.74
CA VAL A 731 13.68 -1.69 -9.81
C VAL A 731 13.64 -0.18 -9.95
N PHE A 732 14.55 0.51 -9.25
CA PHE A 732 14.82 1.92 -9.44
C PHE A 732 16.19 2.10 -10.10
N VAL A 733 16.20 2.70 -11.30
CA VAL A 733 17.41 2.97 -12.06
C VAL A 733 17.93 4.37 -11.70
N LEU A 734 19.22 4.48 -11.41
CA LEU A 734 19.88 5.72 -11.05
C LEU A 734 20.18 6.59 -12.29
N GLU A 735 20.63 7.83 -12.07
CA GLU A 735 20.79 8.84 -13.12
C GLU A 735 21.82 8.48 -14.21
N ASP A 736 22.66 7.48 -13.97
CA ASP A 736 23.64 6.98 -14.94
C ASP A 736 23.04 5.97 -15.96
N ASN A 737 21.76 5.61 -15.79
CA ASN A 737 21.05 4.59 -16.56
C ASN A 737 21.74 3.21 -16.57
N LYS A 738 22.63 2.94 -15.60
CA LYS A 738 23.42 1.71 -15.51
C LYS A 738 23.30 1.06 -14.15
N SER A 739 23.37 1.86 -13.10
CA SER A 739 23.28 1.42 -11.73
C SER A 739 21.82 1.33 -11.31
N SER A 740 21.47 0.25 -10.62
CA SER A 740 20.10 0.00 -10.16
C SER A 740 20.06 -0.42 -8.71
N ILE A 741 18.99 -0.05 -8.01
CA ILE A 741 18.68 -0.50 -6.65
C ILE A 741 17.24 -0.98 -6.58
N SER A 742 16.90 -1.75 -5.54
CA SER A 742 15.50 -2.09 -5.28
C SER A 742 14.72 -0.81 -4.97
N LEU A 743 13.46 -0.74 -5.37
CA LEU A 743 12.62 0.42 -5.06
C LEU A 743 12.48 0.62 -3.53
N ASN A 744 12.45 -0.48 -2.76
CA ASN A 744 12.43 -0.43 -1.30
C ASN A 744 13.65 0.31 -0.74
N ASP A 745 14.85 -0.05 -1.20
CA ASP A 745 16.08 0.60 -0.77
C ASP A 745 16.14 2.06 -1.23
N ALA A 746 15.64 2.37 -2.43
CA ALA A 746 15.56 3.73 -2.94
C ALA A 746 14.67 4.61 -2.04
N LEU A 747 13.48 4.13 -1.67
CA LEU A 747 12.55 4.84 -0.78
C LEU A 747 13.15 5.07 0.61
N MET A 748 13.74 4.03 1.20
CA MET A 748 14.41 4.14 2.50
C MET A 748 15.57 5.15 2.44
N TRP A 749 16.36 5.11 1.37
CA TRP A 749 17.45 6.05 1.14
C TRP A 749 16.94 7.49 1.01
N ALA A 750 15.96 7.75 0.15
CA ALA A 750 15.43 9.10 -0.09
C ALA A 750 14.78 9.73 1.15
N LYS A 751 14.31 8.93 2.11
CA LYS A 751 13.76 9.40 3.39
C LYS A 751 14.83 9.88 4.38
N VAL A 752 16.09 9.44 4.25
CA VAL A 752 17.17 9.76 5.19
C VAL A 752 18.32 10.55 4.55
N ASN A 753 18.54 10.39 3.25
CA ASN A 753 19.56 11.10 2.48
C ASN A 753 18.95 11.60 1.15
N PRO A 754 18.93 12.94 0.93
CA PRO A 754 18.33 13.50 -0.27
C PRO A 754 19.14 13.25 -1.55
N PHE A 755 20.43 12.94 -1.46
CA PHE A 755 21.31 12.84 -2.63
C PHE A 755 21.47 11.41 -3.16
N SER A 756 21.71 11.29 -4.47
CA SER A 756 21.97 10.01 -5.13
C SER A 756 23.20 9.29 -4.54
N PRO A 757 23.14 7.96 -4.40
CA PRO A 757 24.26 7.13 -3.96
C PRO A 757 25.48 7.20 -4.90
N LEU A 758 25.37 7.76 -6.10
CA LEU A 758 26.52 7.95 -7.01
C LEU A 758 27.42 9.13 -6.60
N GLY A 759 26.97 10.01 -5.70
CA GLY A 759 27.78 11.13 -5.19
C GLY A 759 27.91 12.30 -6.19
N THR A 760 26.99 12.36 -7.15
CA THR A 760 26.90 13.39 -8.21
C THR A 760 26.38 14.73 -7.69
N GLY A 761 25.62 14.72 -6.58
CA GLY A 761 24.89 15.88 -6.08
C GLY A 761 23.48 16.03 -6.64
N VAL A 762 23.04 15.07 -7.47
CA VAL A 762 21.65 14.98 -7.93
C VAL A 762 20.77 14.45 -6.81
N ARG A 763 19.57 15.02 -6.65
CA ARG A 763 18.59 14.57 -5.67
C ARG A 763 17.88 13.30 -6.15
N ILE A 764 17.74 12.30 -5.29
CA ILE A 764 17.00 11.07 -5.59
C ILE A 764 15.51 11.25 -5.24
N ASN A 765 14.60 10.85 -6.15
CA ASN A 765 13.16 10.92 -5.94
C ASN A 765 12.46 9.63 -6.43
N PRO A 766 12.30 8.62 -5.56
CA PRO A 766 11.72 7.32 -5.90
C PRO A 766 10.23 7.16 -5.52
N PHE A 767 9.56 8.22 -5.05
CA PHE A 767 8.20 8.18 -4.49
C PHE A 767 7.09 7.98 -5.54
#